data_AF-A0A196ME33-F1
#
_entry.id   AF-A0A196ME33-F1
#
_cell.length_a   1.000
_cell.length_b   1.000
_cell.length_c   1.000
_cell.angle_alpha   90.00
_cell.angle_beta   90.00
_cell.angle_gamma   90.00
#
_symmetry.space_group_name_H-M   'P 1'
#
loop_
_entity.id
_entity.type
_entity.pdbx_description
1 polymer ?
#
loop_
_entity_poly.entity_id
_entity_poly.type
_entity_poly.pdbx_seq_one_letter_code
_entity_poly.pdbx_strand_id
1 'polypeptide(L)'
;MATVVLTAVGTAIGGPVGGAIGAVIGNVIDNQILFKPKGREGARLADLQLQTSSYGTQVPRLFGTMRVAGTVIWATELKETKSKSGGGKGRPSVTSYSYSASFAVALSARPIRSVRRIWADGNLLRGAAGDFKTELSGFRVHAGEEDQAVDPLIASAEGIALTPAHRGVAYVLFEDLALADYGNRIPSLTFEVEADATAVEVGTVAAELSGGRLAGEGLAALDGFAASGADVREAMAPLVEAHGLALRSDAAGLRLTGTAMAAEGEIGAAGLARRVNGQAVDPVERSGGAADGVPVALSLRHYDAARDYQAGVQRVVRPGPGRQEQGVELPVVMSADAARGVAAARLGAAWTGRATMALRCDWRALALMPGLVVSVEDVPGLWRIEEREWEAMAVRLSLRRVPGAGGSVPAGASSGAIVRPVDAPHGPTVLRLVDIPMLKEGLASAPLVAAAASGGAGWRSAALFVIGESGEATPIGRSAPRAVMGTAQDALPPGSATLIDERHGLAVTLLAGDMALLSGDEPGLAQGRNLCLAGRELIQFARAERIGAGRYRLSGLRRGLRGTEWAMATHEAGEDFLLIEEERLVEPLALAGTQAEPGSLLRLSAIGIGDVEPPQAVMAVTGEALMPPSPVHLHAQADGAGGWTIGWTRRSRNGWRWLSGSDTPLGEERELYAVAVMDGAAIVRRAETDAPGWTYAGTMIADDDMAGRTVAVEVRQVGTFATGRAGRIMISV
;
A
#
# COMPACT_ATOMS: atom_id res chain seq x y z
N MET A 1 20.46 45.92 0.55
CA MET A 1 21.23 46.23 -0.70
C MET A 1 20.34 46.19 -1.93
N ALA A 2 19.24 45.43 -1.91
CA ALA A 2 18.28 45.40 -3.01
C ALA A 2 17.59 46.76 -3.21
N THR A 3 17.37 47.54 -2.15
CA THR A 3 16.78 48.89 -2.25
C THR A 3 17.60 49.83 -3.12
N VAL A 4 18.92 49.87 -2.94
CA VAL A 4 19.78 50.79 -3.70
C VAL A 4 19.85 50.37 -5.18
N VAL A 5 19.96 49.06 -5.43
CA VAL A 5 20.08 48.51 -6.79
C VAL A 5 18.75 48.64 -7.56
N LEU A 6 17.62 48.30 -6.95
CA LEU A 6 16.30 48.35 -7.60
C LEU A 6 15.76 49.78 -7.72
N THR A 7 16.12 50.68 -6.80
CA THR A 7 15.86 52.11 -6.96
C THR A 7 16.66 52.66 -8.14
N ALA A 8 17.94 52.30 -8.27
CA ALA A 8 18.77 52.75 -9.38
C ALA A 8 18.27 52.21 -10.74
N VAL A 9 17.92 50.92 -10.82
CA VAL A 9 17.36 50.30 -12.04
C VAL A 9 15.97 50.85 -12.37
N GLY A 10 15.11 51.01 -11.37
CA GLY A 10 13.78 51.60 -11.53
C GLY A 10 13.83 53.05 -11.99
N THR A 11 14.81 53.82 -11.50
CA THR A 11 15.03 55.21 -11.95
C THR A 11 15.58 55.27 -13.37
N ALA A 12 16.46 54.34 -13.75
CA ALA A 12 17.03 54.26 -15.09
C ALA A 12 16.01 53.90 -16.18
N ILE A 13 14.98 53.10 -15.84
CA ILE A 13 13.96 52.64 -16.79
C ILE A 13 12.70 53.53 -16.78
N GLY A 14 12.30 54.04 -15.60
CA GLY A 14 11.02 54.73 -15.42
C GLY A 14 11.10 56.15 -14.83
N GLY A 15 12.29 56.74 -14.75
CA GLY A 15 12.48 58.07 -14.15
C GLY A 15 12.14 58.12 -12.65
N PRO A 16 11.89 59.31 -12.07
CA PRO A 16 11.70 59.48 -10.63
C PRO A 16 10.58 58.62 -10.03
N VAL A 17 9.53 58.34 -10.81
CA VAL A 17 8.40 57.49 -10.40
C VAL A 17 8.80 56.01 -10.39
N GLY A 18 9.56 55.54 -11.38
CA GLY A 18 10.12 54.19 -11.40
C GLY A 18 11.13 53.96 -10.28
N GLY A 19 11.89 55.00 -9.89
CA GLY A 19 12.76 55.00 -8.71
C GLY A 19 12.00 54.81 -7.40
N ALA A 20 10.88 55.50 -7.21
CA ALA A 20 10.03 55.36 -6.03
C ALA A 20 9.41 53.94 -5.92
N ILE A 21 9.00 53.35 -7.05
CA ILE A 21 8.50 51.96 -7.09
C ILE A 21 9.62 50.96 -6.80
N GLY A 22 10.82 51.18 -7.37
CA GLY A 22 12.02 50.38 -7.08
C GLY A 22 12.45 50.46 -5.62
N ALA A 23 12.28 51.60 -4.96
CA ALA A 23 12.55 51.80 -3.54
C ALA A 23 11.53 51.07 -2.64
N VAL A 24 10.25 51.07 -2.99
CA VAL A 24 9.20 50.35 -2.25
C VAL A 24 9.38 48.83 -2.37
N ILE A 25 9.65 48.32 -3.57
CA ILE A 25 9.90 46.89 -3.80
C ILE A 25 11.21 46.47 -3.12
N GLY A 26 12.25 47.29 -3.23
CA GLY A 26 13.53 47.02 -2.59
C GLY A 26 13.46 47.03 -1.06
N ASN A 27 12.63 47.88 -0.45
CA ASN A 27 12.41 47.93 1.00
C ASN A 27 11.64 46.69 1.51
N VAL A 28 10.69 46.18 0.73
CA VAL A 28 10.00 44.90 1.01
C VAL A 28 10.98 43.72 0.97
N ILE A 29 11.89 43.69 -0.02
CA ILE A 29 12.89 42.64 -0.16
C ILE A 29 13.97 42.74 0.92
N ASP A 30 14.48 43.94 1.21
CA ASP A 30 15.48 44.14 2.25
C ASP A 30 14.89 43.82 3.66
N ASN A 31 13.59 44.06 3.93
CA ASN A 31 12.93 43.65 5.17
C ASN A 31 12.64 42.13 5.26
N GLN A 32 12.43 41.45 4.13
CA GLN A 32 12.21 39.99 4.11
C GLN A 32 13.50 39.17 4.15
N ILE A 33 14.63 39.73 3.65
CA ILE A 33 15.88 38.98 3.46
C ILE A 33 17.00 39.45 4.40
N LEU A 34 17.16 40.76 4.61
CA LEU A 34 18.29 41.34 5.37
C LEU A 34 17.92 41.71 6.82
N PHE A 35 16.69 42.16 7.05
CA PHE A 35 16.17 42.49 8.39
C PHE A 35 15.03 41.54 8.82
N LYS A 36 15.11 40.26 8.44
CA LYS A 36 14.30 39.23 9.11
C LYS A 36 14.60 39.40 10.62
N PRO A 37 13.65 39.80 11.49
CA PRO A 37 13.90 39.65 12.92
C PRO A 37 14.31 38.19 13.10
N LYS A 38 15.32 37.89 13.91
CA LYS A 38 15.62 36.50 14.30
C LYS A 38 14.35 35.92 14.94
N GLY A 39 13.49 35.39 14.09
CA GLY A 39 12.20 34.86 14.46
C GLY A 39 12.46 33.50 15.05
N ARG A 40 11.93 33.25 16.24
CA ARG A 40 11.70 31.88 16.70
C ARG A 40 10.87 31.20 15.62
N GLU A 41 11.43 30.17 14.99
CA GLU A 41 10.65 29.29 14.12
C GLU A 41 9.70 28.51 15.03
N GLY A 42 8.40 28.83 14.97
CA GLY A 42 7.38 28.07 15.69
C GLY A 42 7.24 26.65 15.13
N ALA A 43 6.66 25.75 15.91
CA ALA A 43 6.43 24.36 15.51
C ALA A 43 5.58 24.32 14.22
N ARG A 44 6.14 23.73 13.16
CA ARG A 44 5.42 23.47 11.91
C ARG A 44 4.91 22.04 11.88
N LEU A 45 3.82 21.79 11.14
CA LEU A 45 3.44 20.41 10.85
C LEU A 45 4.58 19.77 10.04
N ALA A 46 5.22 18.75 10.62
CA ALA A 46 6.18 17.94 9.90
C ALA A 46 5.45 17.19 8.78
N ASP A 47 6.05 17.15 7.59
CA ASP A 47 5.59 16.25 6.54
C ASP A 47 5.79 14.81 7.01
N LEU A 48 4.73 14.01 6.96
CA LEU A 48 4.72 12.61 7.36
C LEU A 48 5.79 11.80 6.61
N GLN A 49 6.27 12.28 5.45
CA GLN A 49 7.26 11.59 4.62
C GLN A 49 8.73 11.84 5.02
N LEU A 50 9.04 12.84 5.83
CA LEU A 50 10.42 13.20 6.18
C LEU A 50 10.89 12.46 7.44
N GLN A 51 11.49 11.29 7.24
CA GLN A 51 12.29 10.62 8.28
C GLN A 51 13.75 11.07 8.15
N THR A 52 14.22 11.91 9.07
CA THR A 52 15.62 12.34 9.13
C THR A 52 16.23 11.99 10.49
N SER A 53 17.15 11.04 10.51
CA SER A 53 18.02 10.79 11.67
C SER A 53 19.18 11.78 11.62
N SER A 54 18.99 12.93 12.26
CA SER A 54 20.04 13.93 12.48
C SER A 54 20.18 14.21 13.96
N TYR A 55 21.40 14.47 14.42
CA TYR A 55 21.62 14.88 15.80
C TYR A 55 20.86 16.18 16.09
N GLY A 56 20.08 16.19 17.16
CA GLY A 56 19.24 17.33 17.54
C GLY A 56 17.81 17.32 16.97
N THR A 57 17.41 16.29 16.21
CA THR A 57 15.98 16.12 15.84
C THR A 57 15.13 15.92 17.09
N GLN A 58 14.03 16.67 17.20
CA GLN A 58 13.13 16.58 18.33
C GLN A 58 12.26 15.32 18.24
N VAL A 59 12.13 14.59 19.35
CA VAL A 59 11.12 13.52 19.51
C VAL A 59 9.92 14.11 20.26
N PRO A 60 8.72 14.15 19.65
CA PRO A 60 7.56 14.80 20.26
C PRO A 60 7.08 14.03 21.50
N ARG A 61 6.41 14.72 22.42
CA ARG A 61 5.56 14.06 23.42
C ARG A 61 4.17 13.90 22.86
N LEU A 62 3.71 12.65 22.72
CA LEU A 62 2.41 12.34 22.13
C LEU A 62 1.32 12.29 23.19
N PHE A 63 0.20 12.95 22.89
CA PHE A 63 -1.04 12.89 23.66
C PHE A 63 -2.16 12.37 22.75
N GLY A 64 -3.11 11.60 23.28
CA GLY A 64 -4.21 11.01 22.51
C GLY A 64 -3.72 9.97 21.50
N THR A 65 -4.35 9.93 20.32
CA THR A 65 -3.93 9.06 19.20
C THR A 65 -3.42 9.88 18.03
N MET A 66 -2.20 9.61 17.58
CA MET A 66 -1.50 10.39 16.56
C MET A 66 -0.80 9.51 15.53
N ARG A 67 -0.69 9.96 14.29
CA ARG A 67 0.29 9.41 13.34
C ARG A 67 1.56 10.24 13.37
N VAL A 68 2.70 9.59 13.62
CA VAL A 68 4.00 10.24 13.76
C VAL A 68 5.04 9.58 12.84
N ALA A 69 5.95 10.38 12.30
CA ALA A 69 7.17 9.87 11.67
C ALA A 69 8.17 9.51 12.76
N GLY A 70 8.67 8.27 12.76
CA GLY A 70 9.60 7.81 13.77
C GLY A 70 11.04 8.24 13.47
N THR A 71 11.88 8.34 14.50
CA THR A 71 13.32 8.65 14.35
C THR A 71 14.14 7.39 14.57
N VAL A 72 14.98 6.98 13.60
CA VAL A 72 15.87 5.83 13.81
C VAL A 72 16.92 6.20 14.85
N ILE A 73 16.99 5.43 15.93
CA ILE A 73 17.91 5.61 17.07
C ILE A 73 19.01 4.54 17.12
N TRP A 74 18.81 3.42 16.44
CA TRP A 74 19.78 2.33 16.31
C TRP A 74 19.49 1.51 15.06
N ALA A 75 20.51 0.97 14.39
CA ALA A 75 20.38 0.05 13.25
C ALA A 75 21.64 -0.80 13.08
N THR A 76 21.49 -2.03 12.60
CA THR A 76 22.60 -2.87 12.14
C THR A 76 23.00 -2.51 10.72
N GLU A 77 24.15 -3.02 10.28
CA GLU A 77 24.44 -3.09 8.84
C GLU A 77 23.40 -3.97 8.11
N LEU A 78 23.28 -3.76 6.80
CA LEU A 78 22.41 -4.58 5.94
C LEU A 78 22.95 -6.01 5.90
N LYS A 79 22.13 -6.97 6.34
CA LYS A 79 22.45 -8.39 6.31
C LYS A 79 22.14 -8.95 4.91
N GLU A 80 23.20 -9.23 4.16
CA GLU A 80 23.15 -9.83 2.82
C GLU A 80 23.15 -11.37 2.93
N THR A 81 22.07 -12.02 2.50
CA THR A 81 22.01 -13.48 2.38
C THR A 81 22.16 -13.86 0.91
N LYS A 82 23.25 -14.60 0.62
CA LYS A 82 23.57 -15.11 -0.72
C LYS A 82 23.03 -16.51 -0.87
N SER A 83 22.21 -16.74 -1.89
CA SER A 83 21.86 -18.11 -2.30
C SER A 83 22.41 -18.36 -3.70
N LYS A 84 23.20 -19.42 -3.85
CA LYS A 84 23.84 -19.79 -5.11
C LYS A 84 23.10 -20.98 -5.69
N SER A 85 22.46 -20.80 -6.84
CA SER A 85 21.90 -21.90 -7.62
C SER A 85 22.74 -22.13 -8.88
N GLY A 86 23.01 -23.41 -9.18
CA GLY A 86 23.83 -23.83 -10.32
C GLY A 86 25.34 -23.88 -10.06
N GLY A 87 25.97 -24.93 -10.61
CA GLY A 87 27.42 -25.17 -10.53
C GLY A 87 27.87 -26.52 -11.11
N GLY A 88 27.06 -27.14 -11.98
CA GLY A 88 27.41 -28.38 -12.68
C GLY A 88 28.00 -28.13 -14.08
N LYS A 89 28.77 -29.10 -14.60
CA LYS A 89 29.51 -29.04 -15.88
C LYS A 89 28.74 -28.28 -16.98
N GLY A 90 29.19 -27.05 -17.27
CA GLY A 90 28.80 -26.29 -18.46
C GLY A 90 27.75 -25.19 -18.28
N ARG A 91 27.20 -24.94 -17.09
CA ARG A 91 26.18 -23.89 -16.90
C ARG A 91 26.61 -22.80 -15.90
N PRO A 92 26.41 -21.50 -16.21
CA PRO A 92 26.78 -20.40 -15.31
C PRO A 92 25.92 -20.41 -14.03
N SER A 93 26.57 -20.20 -12.88
CA SER A 93 25.90 -20.09 -11.58
C SER A 93 25.19 -18.76 -11.45
N VAL A 94 23.93 -18.76 -11.01
CA VAL A 94 23.18 -17.54 -10.67
C VAL A 94 23.20 -17.38 -9.15
N THR A 95 23.74 -16.25 -8.68
CA THR A 95 23.75 -15.90 -7.25
C THR A 95 22.65 -14.87 -7.03
N SER A 96 21.65 -15.21 -6.23
CA SER A 96 20.62 -14.26 -5.80
C SER A 96 20.97 -13.71 -4.42
N TYR A 97 20.65 -12.43 -4.23
CA TYR A 97 20.98 -11.66 -3.04
C TYR A 97 19.67 -11.18 -2.40
N SER A 98 19.53 -11.41 -1.10
CA SER A 98 18.43 -10.86 -0.30
C SER A 98 19.01 -10.04 0.84
N TYR A 99 18.32 -8.95 1.20
CA TYR A 99 18.78 -7.99 2.20
C TYR A 99 17.74 -7.85 3.30
N SER A 100 18.20 -7.83 4.55
CA SER A 100 17.39 -7.57 5.73
C SER A 100 18.13 -6.62 6.67
N ALA A 101 17.41 -5.92 7.54
CA ALA A 101 18.01 -5.09 8.58
C ALA A 101 17.23 -5.17 9.90
N SER A 102 17.97 -5.04 10.99
CA SER A 102 17.42 -4.83 12.33
C SER A 102 17.63 -3.37 12.76
N PHE A 103 16.59 -2.70 13.24
CA PHE A 103 16.68 -1.29 13.62
C PHE A 103 15.60 -0.87 14.63
N ALA A 104 15.91 0.16 15.42
CA ALA A 104 15.04 0.75 16.43
C ALA A 104 14.59 2.16 16.05
N VAL A 105 13.33 2.47 16.27
CA VAL A 105 12.69 3.72 15.88
C VAL A 105 11.97 4.36 17.07
N ALA A 106 12.44 5.52 17.52
CA ALA A 106 11.80 6.32 18.57
C ALA A 106 10.54 7.00 18.05
N LEU A 107 9.49 7.00 18.88
CA LEU A 107 8.14 7.48 18.53
C LEU A 107 7.68 8.65 19.40
N SER A 108 7.94 8.58 20.72
CA SER A 108 7.44 9.56 21.68
C SER A 108 8.40 9.74 22.85
N ALA A 109 8.63 10.97 23.31
CA ALA A 109 9.38 11.30 24.52
C ALA A 109 8.51 11.25 25.80
N ARG A 110 7.53 10.34 25.78
CA ARG A 110 6.52 10.04 26.80
C ARG A 110 6.06 8.59 26.58
N PRO A 111 5.65 7.87 27.64
CA PRO A 111 5.00 6.57 27.51
C PRO A 111 3.85 6.53 26.51
N ILE A 112 3.68 5.39 25.84
CA ILE A 112 2.57 5.09 24.93
C ILE A 112 1.86 3.81 25.35
N ARG A 113 0.60 3.65 24.94
CA ARG A 113 -0.18 2.43 25.20
C ARG A 113 0.08 1.36 24.15
N SER A 114 0.03 1.75 22.88
CA SER A 114 0.21 0.79 21.79
C SER A 114 0.59 1.46 20.47
N VAL A 115 1.14 0.62 19.57
CA VAL A 115 1.31 0.95 18.15
C VAL A 115 0.28 0.15 17.37
N ARG A 116 -0.55 0.86 16.59
CA ARG A 116 -1.63 0.27 15.79
C ARG A 116 -1.11 -0.04 14.39
N ARG A 117 -1.39 0.83 13.42
CA ARG A 117 -0.93 0.66 12.03
C ARG A 117 0.48 1.23 11.84
N ILE A 118 1.22 0.64 10.91
CA ILE A 118 2.56 1.09 10.51
C ILE A 118 2.59 1.21 9.00
N TRP A 119 3.20 2.27 8.47
CA TRP A 119 3.43 2.45 7.04
C TRP A 119 4.91 2.62 6.74
N ALA A 120 5.36 2.00 5.65
CA ALA A 120 6.71 2.08 5.08
C ALA A 120 6.64 2.68 3.67
N ASP A 121 7.37 3.78 3.43
CA ASP A 121 7.35 4.56 2.18
C ASP A 121 5.92 4.90 1.70
N GLY A 122 5.00 5.12 2.65
CA GLY A 122 3.59 5.42 2.39
C GLY A 122 2.68 4.19 2.24
N ASN A 123 3.23 2.99 2.07
CA ASN A 123 2.47 1.74 1.96
C ASN A 123 2.23 1.10 3.34
N LEU A 124 1.12 0.39 3.51
CA LEU A 124 0.80 -0.28 4.77
C LEU A 124 1.78 -1.44 5.03
N LEU A 125 2.58 -1.35 6.09
CA LEU A 125 3.50 -2.38 6.56
C LEU A 125 2.86 -3.26 7.65
N ARG A 126 2.06 -2.67 8.54
CA ARG A 126 1.31 -3.39 9.57
C ARG A 126 -0.15 -2.96 9.60
N GLY A 127 -1.06 -3.92 9.48
CA GLY A 127 -2.51 -3.71 9.51
C GLY A 127 -3.07 -3.43 10.91
N ALA A 128 -4.35 -3.08 10.99
CA ALA A 128 -5.02 -2.82 12.26
C ALA A 128 -5.17 -4.07 13.15
N ALA A 129 -5.22 -5.26 12.53
CA ALA A 129 -5.21 -6.56 13.22
C ALA A 129 -3.82 -6.94 13.75
N GLY A 130 -2.79 -6.16 13.41
CA GLY A 130 -1.43 -6.34 13.86
C GLY A 130 -0.58 -7.26 12.98
N ASP A 131 -1.10 -7.67 11.83
CA ASP A 131 -0.42 -8.49 10.83
C ASP A 131 0.53 -7.65 9.96
N PHE A 132 1.72 -8.20 9.69
CA PHE A 132 2.73 -7.56 8.85
C PHE A 132 2.59 -7.98 7.39
N LYS A 133 2.76 -7.02 6.49
CA LYS A 133 2.67 -7.22 5.04
C LYS A 133 4.00 -7.60 4.39
N THR A 134 5.09 -7.50 5.14
CA THR A 134 6.46 -7.86 4.75
C THR A 134 7.07 -8.75 5.81
N GLU A 135 7.88 -9.70 5.38
CA GLU A 135 8.56 -10.67 6.26
C GLU A 135 9.53 -9.97 7.22
N LEU A 136 9.49 -10.39 8.48
CA LEU A 136 10.42 -10.00 9.55
C LEU A 136 10.49 -11.09 10.61
N SER A 137 11.61 -11.17 11.32
CA SER A 137 11.84 -12.20 12.35
C SER A 137 11.22 -11.84 13.70
N GLY A 138 11.13 -10.55 14.02
CA GLY A 138 10.52 -10.09 15.27
C GLY A 138 10.16 -8.60 15.27
N PHE A 139 9.12 -8.27 16.03
CA PHE A 139 8.71 -6.88 16.29
C PHE A 139 8.50 -6.70 17.79
N ARG A 140 9.14 -5.69 18.38
CA ARG A 140 9.02 -5.36 19.81
C ARG A 140 8.61 -3.91 19.99
N VAL A 141 7.71 -3.66 20.95
CA VAL A 141 7.29 -2.32 21.35
C VAL A 141 7.81 -2.07 22.76
N HIS A 142 8.59 -1.00 22.90
CA HIS A 142 9.07 -0.48 24.16
C HIS A 142 8.23 0.75 24.50
N ALA A 143 7.35 0.62 25.50
CA ALA A 143 6.30 1.59 25.79
C ALA A 143 6.83 2.94 26.30
N GLY A 144 8.07 3.02 26.77
CA GLY A 144 8.72 4.26 27.21
C GLY A 144 8.61 4.56 28.70
N GLU A 145 8.27 3.57 29.53
CA GLU A 145 8.24 3.71 30.99
C GLU A 145 9.63 3.99 31.58
N GLU A 146 9.67 4.58 32.78
CA GLU A 146 10.93 4.91 33.47
C GLU A 146 11.68 3.67 33.98
N ASP A 147 10.99 2.55 34.18
CA ASP A 147 11.58 1.26 34.60
C ASP A 147 11.88 0.31 33.43
N GLN A 148 11.71 0.78 32.18
CA GLN A 148 11.93 -0.02 30.98
C GLN A 148 13.34 -0.64 30.94
N ALA A 149 13.38 -1.91 30.51
CA ALA A 149 14.60 -2.68 30.38
C ALA A 149 15.33 -2.40 29.05
N VAL A 150 16.60 -2.78 28.99
CA VAL A 150 17.40 -2.73 27.76
C VAL A 150 16.88 -3.78 26.77
N ASP A 151 16.79 -3.43 25.48
CA ASP A 151 16.42 -4.41 24.45
C ASP A 151 17.52 -5.48 24.28
N PRO A 152 17.17 -6.78 24.31
CA PRO A 152 18.16 -7.86 24.20
C PRO A 152 18.94 -7.89 22.88
N LEU A 153 18.32 -7.53 21.75
CA LEU A 153 18.99 -7.54 20.45
C LEU A 153 20.04 -6.43 20.37
N ILE A 154 19.67 -5.23 20.80
CA ILE A 154 20.62 -4.10 20.86
C ILE A 154 21.74 -4.43 21.85
N ALA A 155 21.41 -4.97 23.03
CA ALA A 155 22.40 -5.39 24.02
C ALA A 155 23.36 -6.47 23.50
N SER A 156 22.88 -7.38 22.65
CA SER A 156 23.71 -8.42 22.04
C SER A 156 24.69 -7.85 21.01
N ALA A 157 24.30 -6.77 20.31
CA ALA A 157 25.11 -6.13 19.28
C ALA A 157 26.13 -5.13 19.86
N GLU A 158 25.71 -4.30 20.80
CA GLU A 158 26.50 -3.18 21.35
C GLU A 158 27.16 -3.52 22.71
N GLY A 159 26.68 -4.57 23.39
CA GLY A 159 27.06 -4.92 24.74
C GLY A 159 26.19 -4.25 25.81
N ILE A 160 25.83 -5.01 26.85
CA ILE A 160 24.87 -4.59 27.89
C ILE A 160 25.28 -3.30 28.63
N ALA A 161 26.59 -3.07 28.81
CA ALA A 161 27.10 -1.89 29.52
C ALA A 161 27.02 -0.59 28.70
N LEU A 162 26.95 -0.70 27.37
CA LEU A 162 26.92 0.44 26.45
C LEU A 162 25.51 0.71 25.89
N THR A 163 24.56 -0.19 26.14
CA THR A 163 23.23 -0.09 25.56
C THR A 163 22.28 0.69 26.46
N PRO A 164 21.78 1.86 26.03
CA PRO A 164 20.77 2.59 26.79
C PRO A 164 19.41 1.87 26.75
N ALA A 165 18.68 1.89 27.86
CA ALA A 165 17.30 1.39 27.91
C ALA A 165 16.26 2.38 27.32
N HIS A 166 16.71 3.58 26.94
CA HIS A 166 15.86 4.68 26.45
C HIS A 166 14.63 4.94 27.35
N ARG A 167 14.83 4.96 28.67
CA ARG A 167 13.77 5.24 29.66
C ARG A 167 13.13 6.61 29.40
N GLY A 168 11.81 6.68 29.55
CA GLY A 168 11.03 7.88 29.22
C GLY A 168 10.78 8.08 27.72
N VAL A 169 11.30 7.20 26.85
CA VAL A 169 11.12 7.29 25.38
C VAL A 169 10.51 5.99 24.86
N ALA A 170 9.33 6.12 24.25
CA ALA A 170 8.70 5.02 23.55
C ALA A 170 9.38 4.79 22.20
N TYR A 171 9.73 3.54 21.90
CA TYR A 171 10.34 3.14 20.64
C TYR A 171 9.90 1.74 20.21
N VAL A 172 10.09 1.41 18.95
CA VAL A 172 9.85 0.07 18.41
C VAL A 172 11.11 -0.50 17.80
N LEU A 173 11.22 -1.82 17.78
CA LEU A 173 12.33 -2.54 17.18
C LEU A 173 11.81 -3.50 16.11
N PHE A 174 12.42 -3.44 14.94
CA PHE A 174 12.28 -4.42 13.87
C PHE A 174 13.51 -5.33 13.86
N GLU A 175 13.28 -6.64 13.80
CA GLU A 175 14.33 -7.66 13.70
C GLU A 175 14.26 -8.34 12.34
N ASP A 176 15.36 -8.24 11.59
CA ASP A 176 15.56 -8.79 10.24
C ASP A 176 14.38 -8.51 9.28
N LEU A 177 13.93 -7.25 9.21
CA LEU A 177 12.91 -6.84 8.24
C LEU A 177 13.45 -7.01 6.82
N ALA A 178 12.72 -7.74 5.95
CA ALA A 178 13.08 -7.94 4.55
C ALA A 178 12.98 -6.62 3.76
N LEU A 179 14.02 -6.28 2.99
CA LEU A 179 14.17 -4.98 2.34
C LEU A 179 13.99 -5.00 0.81
N ALA A 180 13.65 -6.15 0.24
CA ALA A 180 13.49 -6.30 -1.21
C ALA A 180 12.43 -5.32 -1.76
N ASP A 181 11.32 -5.15 -1.05
CA ASP A 181 10.22 -4.26 -1.45
C ASP A 181 10.56 -2.77 -1.31
N TYR A 182 11.66 -2.44 -0.63
CA TYR A 182 12.06 -1.06 -0.29
C TYR A 182 13.36 -0.64 -0.98
N GLY A 183 13.74 -1.31 -2.07
CA GLY A 183 14.98 -1.00 -2.80
C GLY A 183 16.24 -1.29 -1.98
N ASN A 184 16.21 -2.29 -1.10
CA ASN A 184 17.31 -2.73 -0.25
C ASN A 184 17.85 -1.65 0.70
N ARG A 185 16.97 -0.77 1.19
CA ARG A 185 17.27 0.22 2.24
C ARG A 185 16.20 0.19 3.32
N ILE A 186 16.51 0.77 4.48
CA ILE A 186 15.52 1.02 5.52
C ILE A 186 14.47 2.02 4.97
N PRO A 187 13.16 1.68 5.03
CA PRO A 187 12.09 2.54 4.52
C PRO A 187 11.82 3.75 5.43
N SER A 188 11.15 4.78 4.90
CA SER A 188 10.59 5.87 5.69
C SER A 188 9.34 5.38 6.44
N LEU A 189 9.35 5.42 7.76
CA LEU A 189 8.35 4.79 8.62
C LEU A 189 7.49 5.80 9.36
N THR A 190 6.17 5.60 9.28
CA THR A 190 5.19 6.32 10.09
C THR A 190 4.32 5.35 10.87
N PHE A 191 3.89 5.78 12.04
CA PHE A 191 3.25 4.93 13.04
C PHE A 191 1.98 5.61 13.53
N GLU A 192 0.86 4.87 13.55
CA GLU A 192 -0.31 5.26 14.32
C GLU A 192 -0.10 4.80 15.76
N VAL A 193 0.06 5.78 16.65
CA VAL A 193 0.42 5.59 18.05
C VAL A 193 -0.73 6.03 18.93
N GLU A 194 -1.16 5.15 19.82
CA GLU A 194 -2.11 5.45 20.89
C GLU A 194 -1.31 5.75 22.16
N ALA A 195 -1.20 7.02 22.53
CA ALA A 195 -0.55 7.45 23.76
C ALA A 195 -1.53 7.50 24.94
N ASP A 196 -2.80 7.84 24.70
CA ASP A 196 -3.87 7.86 25.69
C ASP A 196 -5.12 7.16 25.15
N ALA A 197 -5.91 6.56 26.06
CA ALA A 197 -7.08 5.78 25.69
C ALA A 197 -8.26 6.63 25.17
N THR A 198 -8.27 7.92 25.52
CA THR A 198 -9.32 8.87 25.16
C THR A 198 -8.72 10.20 24.77
N ALA A 199 -9.53 11.10 24.21
CA ALA A 199 -9.14 12.49 23.98
C ALA A 199 -8.62 13.14 25.28
N VAL A 200 -7.61 13.98 25.14
CA VAL A 200 -6.89 14.60 26.26
C VAL A 200 -7.22 16.09 26.33
N GLU A 201 -7.62 16.59 27.50
CA GLU A 201 -7.85 18.03 27.68
C GLU A 201 -6.55 18.84 27.60
N VAL A 202 -6.62 20.04 27.00
CA VAL A 202 -5.49 20.98 26.94
C VAL A 202 -4.90 21.27 28.32
N GLY A 203 -5.73 21.28 29.37
CA GLY A 203 -5.29 21.46 30.76
C GLY A 203 -4.38 20.33 31.25
N THR A 204 -4.71 19.09 30.92
CA THR A 204 -3.90 17.90 31.22
C THR A 204 -2.57 17.94 30.48
N VAL A 205 -2.58 18.30 29.19
CA VAL A 205 -1.35 18.50 28.40
C VAL A 205 -0.44 19.54 29.05
N ALA A 206 -1.01 20.68 29.46
CA ALA A 206 -0.28 21.77 30.10
C ALA A 206 0.33 21.33 31.45
N ALA A 207 -0.43 20.60 32.26
CA ALA A 207 0.03 20.08 33.54
C ALA A 207 1.19 19.10 33.33
N GLU A 208 1.07 18.16 32.38
CA GLU A 208 2.11 17.17 32.13
C GLU A 208 3.41 17.80 31.59
N LEU A 209 3.31 18.69 30.60
CA LEU A 209 4.48 19.35 30.02
C LEU A 209 5.21 20.25 31.03
N SER A 210 4.49 20.84 31.98
CA SER A 210 5.05 21.76 32.99
C SER A 210 5.47 21.09 34.30
N GLY A 211 5.23 19.78 34.46
CA GLY A 211 5.40 19.07 35.73
C GLY A 211 4.47 19.62 36.83
N GLY A 212 3.22 19.90 36.47
CA GLY A 212 2.15 20.36 37.37
C GLY A 212 2.13 21.86 37.68
N ARG A 213 3.02 22.66 37.07
CA ARG A 213 3.12 24.11 37.35
C ARG A 213 2.10 24.96 36.60
N LEU A 214 1.55 24.45 35.51
CA LEU A 214 0.54 25.09 34.68
C LEU A 214 -0.73 24.23 34.69
N ALA A 215 -1.79 24.72 35.33
CA ALA A 215 -3.08 24.02 35.37
C ALA A 215 -4.06 24.60 34.34
N GLY A 216 -5.17 23.91 34.09
CA GLY A 216 -6.28 24.41 33.29
C GLY A 216 -7.46 23.47 33.41
N GLU A 217 -8.67 24.01 33.61
CA GLU A 217 -9.89 23.22 33.80
C GLU A 217 -10.94 23.64 32.76
N GLY A 218 -11.73 22.67 32.28
CA GLY A 218 -12.82 22.92 31.32
C GLY A 218 -12.32 23.43 29.97
N LEU A 219 -11.10 23.04 29.57
CA LEU A 219 -10.51 23.41 28.28
C LEU A 219 -10.87 22.38 27.20
N ALA A 220 -10.61 22.72 25.94
CA ALA A 220 -10.91 21.82 24.83
C ALA A 220 -10.19 20.47 24.96
N ALA A 221 -10.87 19.39 24.56
CA ALA A 221 -10.30 18.07 24.42
C ALA A 221 -9.68 17.88 23.03
N LEU A 222 -8.59 17.13 22.95
CA LEU A 222 -7.81 16.88 21.73
C LEU A 222 -7.80 15.38 21.45
N ASP A 223 -8.16 14.96 20.23
CA ASP A 223 -8.11 13.55 19.84
C ASP A 223 -6.66 13.04 19.72
N GLY A 224 -5.73 13.94 19.40
CA GLY A 224 -4.30 13.69 19.39
C GLY A 224 -3.50 14.98 19.32
N PHE A 225 -2.33 15.04 19.95
CA PHE A 225 -1.42 16.20 19.89
C PHE A 225 0.04 15.76 19.96
N ALA A 226 0.86 16.30 19.05
CA ALA A 226 2.30 16.10 19.05
C ALA A 226 2.99 17.36 19.61
N ALA A 227 3.33 17.31 20.89
CA ALA A 227 3.98 18.43 21.58
C ALA A 227 5.49 18.45 21.25
N SER A 228 5.92 19.52 20.58
CA SER A 228 7.31 19.77 20.20
C SER A 228 7.68 21.22 20.51
N GLY A 229 8.95 21.48 20.82
CA GLY A 229 9.45 22.81 21.18
C GLY A 229 10.66 22.72 22.10
N ALA A 230 11.44 23.81 22.19
CA ALA A 230 12.59 23.87 23.09
C ALA A 230 12.19 24.03 24.56
N ASP A 231 10.98 24.55 24.81
CA ASP A 231 10.42 24.77 26.15
C ASP A 231 8.89 24.58 26.16
N VAL A 232 8.29 24.58 27.35
CA VAL A 232 6.84 24.41 27.56
C VAL A 232 6.04 25.53 26.88
N ARG A 233 6.58 26.74 26.78
CA ARG A 233 5.91 27.87 26.14
C ARG A 233 5.76 27.62 24.65
N GLU A 234 6.83 27.17 23.98
CA GLU A 234 6.79 26.81 22.56
C GLU A 234 5.86 25.63 22.30
N ALA A 235 5.91 24.60 23.14
CA ALA A 235 5.04 23.44 22.99
C ALA A 235 3.54 23.79 23.17
N MET A 236 3.21 24.71 24.09
CA MET A 236 1.81 25.12 24.33
C MET A 236 1.32 26.23 23.40
N ALA A 237 2.21 26.97 22.74
CA ALA A 237 1.84 28.13 21.93
C ALA A 237 0.77 27.82 20.86
N PRO A 238 0.84 26.71 20.09
CA PRO A 238 -0.19 26.41 19.09
C PRO A 238 -1.58 26.26 19.69
N LEU A 239 -1.70 25.62 20.86
CA LEU A 239 -2.97 25.41 21.55
C LEU A 239 -3.50 26.73 22.14
N VAL A 240 -2.63 27.52 22.77
CA VAL A 240 -2.97 28.82 23.35
C VAL A 240 -3.46 29.78 22.27
N GLU A 241 -2.75 29.84 21.13
CA GLU A 241 -3.09 30.74 20.03
C GLU A 241 -4.37 30.30 19.29
N ALA A 242 -4.51 29.01 18.98
CA ALA A 242 -5.65 28.50 18.23
C ALA A 242 -6.96 28.61 19.02
N HIS A 243 -6.94 28.25 20.31
CA HIS A 243 -8.12 28.31 21.18
C HIS A 243 -8.30 29.66 21.89
N GLY A 244 -7.39 30.62 21.69
CA GLY A 244 -7.47 31.96 22.28
C GLY A 244 -7.40 31.96 23.81
N LEU A 245 -6.66 31.02 24.39
CA LEU A 245 -6.55 30.84 25.83
C LEU A 245 -5.81 32.02 26.48
N ALA A 246 -6.19 32.35 27.72
CA ALA A 246 -5.50 33.32 28.55
C ALA A 246 -4.66 32.61 29.61
N LEU A 247 -3.50 33.19 29.96
CA LEU A 247 -2.68 32.76 31.07
C LEU A 247 -2.94 33.67 32.26
N ARG A 248 -3.38 33.08 33.37
CA ARG A 248 -3.61 33.78 34.64
C ARG A 248 -2.56 33.37 35.65
N SER A 249 -2.17 34.31 36.51
CA SER A 249 -1.28 34.07 37.65
C SER A 249 -2.01 34.50 38.91
N ASP A 250 -2.18 33.58 39.85
CA ASP A 250 -2.78 33.84 41.15
C ASP A 250 -1.92 33.21 42.28
N ALA A 251 -2.38 33.32 43.53
CA ALA A 251 -1.68 32.75 44.68
C ALA A 251 -1.56 31.21 44.62
N ALA A 252 -2.40 30.53 43.83
CA ALA A 252 -2.35 29.08 43.62
C ALA A 252 -1.46 28.69 42.42
N GLY A 253 -0.96 29.63 41.63
CA GLY A 253 0.01 29.41 40.55
C GLY A 253 -0.45 29.90 39.19
N LEU A 254 0.11 29.31 38.13
CA LEU A 254 -0.22 29.64 36.74
C LEU A 254 -1.37 28.76 36.22
N ARG A 255 -2.36 29.37 35.60
CA ARG A 255 -3.54 28.68 35.04
C ARG A 255 -3.85 29.14 33.62
N LEU A 256 -4.13 28.20 32.73
CA LEU A 256 -4.76 28.45 31.45
C LEU A 256 -6.27 28.52 31.64
N THR A 257 -6.89 29.54 31.06
CA THR A 257 -8.34 29.74 31.07
C THR A 257 -8.86 29.96 29.66
N GLY A 258 -10.02 29.38 29.35
CA GLY A 258 -10.77 29.69 28.14
C GLY A 258 -11.25 31.14 28.10
N THR A 259 -11.84 31.55 26.98
CA THR A 259 -12.52 32.86 26.90
C THR A 259 -13.83 32.77 27.68
N ALA A 260 -13.95 33.51 28.78
CA ALA A 260 -15.18 33.52 29.58
C ALA A 260 -16.35 34.10 28.76
N MET A 261 -17.50 33.44 28.87
CA MET A 261 -18.73 33.83 28.16
C MET A 261 -19.61 34.81 28.95
N ALA A 262 -19.22 35.13 30.18
CA ALA A 262 -19.86 36.08 31.07
C ALA A 262 -18.81 36.96 31.75
N ALA A 263 -19.24 38.11 32.27
CA ALA A 263 -18.38 38.97 33.07
C ALA A 263 -18.10 38.32 34.43
N GLU A 264 -16.82 38.25 34.79
CA GLU A 264 -16.30 37.77 36.07
C GLU A 264 -16.15 38.91 37.09
N GLY A 265 -16.32 40.16 36.64
CA GLY A 265 -16.30 41.36 37.45
C GLY A 265 -16.86 42.56 36.70
N GLU A 266 -17.14 43.64 37.43
CA GLU A 266 -17.67 44.89 36.90
C GLU A 266 -16.76 46.06 37.26
N ILE A 267 -16.47 46.92 36.28
CA ILE A 267 -15.80 48.19 36.49
C ILE A 267 -16.86 49.30 36.42
N GLY A 268 -17.32 49.76 37.59
CA GLY A 268 -18.25 50.87 37.71
C GLY A 268 -17.57 52.24 37.67
N ALA A 269 -18.35 53.29 37.45
CA ALA A 269 -17.92 54.68 37.35
C ALA A 269 -17.20 55.19 38.60
N ALA A 270 -17.52 54.64 39.77
CA ALA A 270 -16.86 54.97 41.05
C ALA A 270 -15.42 54.44 41.13
N GLY A 271 -15.06 53.43 40.33
CA GLY A 271 -13.71 52.87 40.25
C GLY A 271 -12.79 53.59 39.26
N LEU A 272 -13.32 54.55 38.49
CA LEU A 272 -12.56 55.30 37.49
C LEU A 272 -11.87 56.53 38.11
N ALA A 273 -10.58 56.68 37.85
CA ALA A 273 -9.77 57.78 38.35
C ALA A 273 -9.95 59.03 37.47
N ARG A 274 -10.80 59.96 37.92
CA ARG A 274 -10.99 61.27 37.24
C ARG A 274 -9.87 62.27 37.50
N ARG A 275 -9.07 62.03 38.54
CA ARG A 275 -7.89 62.83 38.88
C ARG A 275 -6.72 61.95 39.26
N VAL A 276 -5.54 62.31 38.79
CA VAL A 276 -4.27 61.64 39.11
C VAL A 276 -3.29 62.73 39.54
N ASN A 277 -2.72 62.61 40.73
CA ASN A 277 -1.83 63.62 41.35
C ASN A 277 -2.39 65.06 41.29
N GLY A 278 -3.70 65.21 41.51
CA GLY A 278 -4.38 66.51 41.51
C GLY A 278 -4.73 67.06 40.12
N GLN A 279 -4.26 66.46 39.02
CA GLN A 279 -4.65 66.86 37.66
C GLN A 279 -5.87 66.07 37.18
N ALA A 280 -6.76 66.73 36.43
CA ALA A 280 -7.88 66.06 35.79
C ALA A 280 -7.38 65.22 34.61
N VAL A 281 -7.87 63.99 34.49
CA VAL A 281 -7.54 63.08 33.38
C VAL A 281 -8.82 62.47 32.82
N ASP A 282 -8.79 62.09 31.54
CA ASP A 282 -9.85 61.27 30.97
C ASP A 282 -9.65 59.81 31.43
N PRO A 283 -10.59 59.23 32.18
CA PRO A 283 -10.44 57.88 32.69
C PRO A 283 -10.65 56.79 31.63
N VAL A 284 -11.21 57.12 30.45
CA VAL A 284 -11.59 56.12 29.44
C VAL A 284 -11.07 56.51 28.07
N GLU A 285 -10.08 55.79 27.57
CA GLU A 285 -9.58 55.94 26.21
C GLU A 285 -10.04 54.75 25.36
N ARG A 286 -10.82 54.99 24.30
CA ARG A 286 -11.32 53.94 23.40
C ARG A 286 -10.60 54.02 22.07
N SER A 287 -10.19 52.87 21.55
CA SER A 287 -9.54 52.76 20.25
C SER A 287 -10.12 51.59 19.47
N GLY A 288 -10.18 51.75 18.15
CA GLY A 288 -10.68 50.75 17.22
C GLY A 288 -9.62 50.45 16.17
N GLY A 289 -9.16 49.20 16.11
CA GLY A 289 -8.31 48.73 15.04
C GLY A 289 -8.99 48.84 13.68
N ALA A 290 -8.21 49.22 12.66
CA ALA A 290 -8.68 49.29 11.29
C ALA A 290 -9.12 47.90 10.78
N ALA A 291 -10.14 47.88 9.92
CA ALA A 291 -10.73 46.62 9.45
C ALA A 291 -9.75 45.79 8.61
N ASP A 292 -8.86 46.44 7.86
CA ASP A 292 -7.80 45.83 7.06
C ASP A 292 -6.67 45.21 7.89
N GLY A 293 -6.53 45.60 9.17
CA GLY A 293 -5.61 44.99 10.13
C GLY A 293 -6.06 43.62 10.67
N VAL A 294 -7.28 43.16 10.33
CA VAL A 294 -7.75 41.80 10.61
C VAL A 294 -7.80 41.01 9.30
N PRO A 295 -7.23 39.78 9.27
CA PRO A 295 -7.23 38.97 8.07
C PRO A 295 -8.65 38.78 7.50
N VAL A 296 -8.75 38.76 6.18
CA VAL A 296 -10.00 38.48 5.46
C VAL A 296 -10.26 36.98 5.43
N ALA A 297 -9.21 36.17 5.44
CA ALA A 297 -9.30 34.72 5.55
C ALA A 297 -8.33 34.17 6.59
N LEU A 298 -8.78 33.16 7.33
CA LEU A 298 -7.95 32.37 8.23
C LEU A 298 -8.01 30.90 7.79
N SER A 299 -6.84 30.32 7.58
CA SER A 299 -6.67 28.92 7.21
C SER A 299 -6.03 28.17 8.37
N LEU A 300 -6.67 27.11 8.86
CA LEU A 300 -6.15 26.24 9.91
C LEU A 300 -5.74 24.90 9.32
N ARG A 301 -4.46 24.55 9.47
CA ARG A 301 -3.91 23.24 9.09
C ARG A 301 -3.89 22.32 10.30
N HIS A 302 -4.41 21.11 10.15
CA HIS A 302 -4.56 20.09 11.21
C HIS A 302 -4.35 18.68 10.64
N TYR A 303 -4.23 17.67 11.49
CA TYR A 303 -4.22 16.26 11.08
C TYR A 303 -5.64 15.67 11.13
N ASP A 304 -6.04 14.94 10.09
CA ASP A 304 -7.38 14.35 9.98
C ASP A 304 -7.32 12.81 10.04
N ALA A 305 -7.77 12.24 11.15
CA ALA A 305 -7.79 10.79 11.35
C ALA A 305 -8.62 10.04 10.29
N ALA A 306 -9.70 10.64 9.76
CA ALA A 306 -10.52 10.03 8.72
C ALA A 306 -9.75 9.89 7.39
N ARG A 307 -8.69 10.68 7.20
CA ARG A 307 -7.79 10.68 6.04
C ARG A 307 -6.43 10.05 6.33
N ASP A 308 -6.38 9.04 7.19
CA ASP A 308 -5.12 8.40 7.62
C ASP A 308 -4.10 9.43 8.14
N TYR A 309 -4.60 10.41 8.88
CA TYR A 309 -3.84 11.50 9.49
C TYR A 309 -3.13 12.41 8.48
N GLN A 310 -3.56 12.45 7.22
CA GLN A 310 -3.08 13.46 6.28
C GLN A 310 -3.43 14.87 6.77
N ALA A 311 -2.58 15.85 6.44
CA ALA A 311 -2.83 17.24 6.80
C ALA A 311 -4.03 17.80 6.00
N GLY A 312 -5.07 18.21 6.70
CA GLY A 312 -6.21 18.94 6.16
C GLY A 312 -6.08 20.45 6.40
N VAL A 313 -6.65 21.26 5.51
CA VAL A 313 -6.72 22.72 5.67
C VAL A 313 -8.17 23.17 5.64
N GLN A 314 -8.59 23.90 6.69
CA GLN A 314 -9.91 24.51 6.75
C GLN A 314 -9.78 26.03 6.66
N ARG A 315 -10.45 26.63 5.67
CA ARG A 315 -10.42 28.07 5.43
C ARG A 315 -11.77 28.70 5.79
N VAL A 316 -11.71 29.77 6.58
CA VAL A 316 -12.86 30.61 6.93
C VAL A 316 -12.58 32.02 6.45
N VAL A 317 -13.60 32.67 5.88
CA VAL A 317 -13.51 34.01 5.31
C VAL A 317 -14.52 34.91 6.01
N ARG A 318 -14.15 36.16 6.27
CA ARG A 318 -15.08 37.20 6.73
C ARG A 318 -15.42 38.15 5.57
N PRO A 319 -16.63 38.73 5.55
CA PRO A 319 -16.97 39.79 4.61
C PRO A 319 -16.28 41.12 4.99
N GLY A 320 -16.16 42.02 4.01
CA GLY A 320 -15.66 43.38 4.21
C GLY A 320 -14.23 43.63 3.69
N PRO A 321 -13.68 44.84 3.89
CA PRO A 321 -12.41 45.26 3.31
C PRO A 321 -11.21 44.59 3.97
N GLY A 322 -10.14 44.42 3.20
CA GLY A 322 -8.86 43.84 3.60
C GLY A 322 -8.28 42.94 2.49
N ARG A 323 -7.00 42.58 2.58
CA ARG A 323 -6.34 41.62 1.67
C ARG A 323 -5.47 40.59 2.39
N GLN A 324 -5.28 40.75 3.70
CA GLN A 324 -4.42 39.89 4.48
C GLN A 324 -5.09 38.53 4.68
N GLU A 325 -4.34 37.46 4.49
CA GLU A 325 -4.73 36.11 4.88
C GLU A 325 -3.74 35.60 5.93
N GLN A 326 -4.23 34.78 6.86
CA GLN A 326 -3.41 34.20 7.92
C GLN A 326 -3.54 32.68 7.92
N GLY A 327 -2.40 31.99 7.91
CA GLY A 327 -2.31 30.55 8.16
C GLY A 327 -1.97 30.28 9.62
N VAL A 328 -2.63 29.29 10.22
CA VAL A 328 -2.28 28.73 11.53
C VAL A 328 -2.00 27.25 11.35
N GLU A 329 -0.87 26.80 11.86
CA GLU A 329 -0.49 25.39 11.88
C GLU A 329 -0.73 24.83 13.28
N LEU A 330 -1.59 23.82 13.37
CA LEU A 330 -1.98 23.20 14.63
C LEU A 330 -1.67 21.70 14.55
N PRO A 331 -0.61 21.21 15.23
CA PRO A 331 -0.21 19.80 15.18
C PRO A 331 -1.11 18.93 16.08
N VAL A 332 -2.43 19.03 15.84
CA VAL A 332 -3.51 18.35 16.56
C VAL A 332 -4.29 17.50 15.57
N VAL A 333 -4.72 16.32 16.03
CA VAL A 333 -5.71 15.49 15.35
C VAL A 333 -7.09 15.99 15.72
N MET A 334 -7.89 16.35 14.73
CA MET A 334 -9.28 16.75 14.91
C MET A 334 -10.08 16.56 13.62
N SER A 335 -11.40 16.65 13.70
CA SER A 335 -12.26 16.62 12.51
C SER A 335 -12.18 17.92 11.71
N ALA A 336 -12.51 17.85 10.42
CA ALA A 336 -12.63 19.01 9.55
C ALA A 336 -13.61 20.06 10.10
N ASP A 337 -14.75 19.63 10.68
CA ASP A 337 -15.73 20.52 11.30
C ASP A 337 -15.16 21.21 12.55
N ALA A 338 -14.46 20.48 13.43
CA ALA A 338 -13.83 21.05 14.61
C ALA A 338 -12.76 22.09 14.23
N ALA A 339 -11.91 21.78 13.25
CA ALA A 339 -10.91 22.69 12.72
C ALA A 339 -11.52 23.97 12.13
N ARG A 340 -12.61 23.84 11.36
CA ARG A 340 -13.37 25.00 10.85
C ARG A 340 -13.95 25.84 11.98
N GLY A 341 -14.48 25.20 13.02
CA GLY A 341 -15.00 25.86 14.21
C GLY A 341 -13.93 26.69 14.93
N VAL A 342 -12.75 26.12 15.18
CA VAL A 342 -11.61 26.83 15.79
C VAL A 342 -11.17 28.02 14.92
N ALA A 343 -11.04 27.81 13.60
CA ALA A 343 -10.66 28.88 12.66
C ALA A 343 -11.67 30.04 12.66
N ALA A 344 -12.96 29.73 12.65
CA ALA A 344 -14.03 30.72 12.69
C ALA A 344 -14.08 31.48 14.01
N ALA A 345 -13.97 30.78 15.14
CA ALA A 345 -13.90 31.39 16.46
C ALA A 345 -12.70 32.35 16.57
N ARG A 346 -11.54 31.95 16.04
CA ARG A 346 -10.33 32.79 16.05
C ARG A 346 -10.47 34.03 15.17
N LEU A 347 -11.00 33.89 13.96
CA LEU A 347 -11.24 35.01 13.05
C LEU A 347 -12.28 35.99 13.64
N GLY A 348 -13.35 35.48 14.25
CA GLY A 348 -14.36 36.28 14.95
C GLY A 348 -13.80 37.00 16.19
N ALA A 349 -12.93 36.34 16.97
CA ALA A 349 -12.24 36.93 18.10
C ALA A 349 -11.29 38.05 17.66
N ALA A 350 -10.53 37.86 16.57
CA ALA A 350 -9.67 38.90 16.00
C ALA A 350 -10.50 40.11 15.53
N TRP A 351 -11.64 39.86 14.88
CA TRP A 351 -12.55 40.93 14.43
C TRP A 351 -13.16 41.72 15.59
N THR A 352 -13.62 41.01 16.63
CA THR A 352 -14.21 41.63 17.83
C THR A 352 -13.17 42.39 18.63
N GLY A 353 -11.96 41.82 18.77
CA GLY A 353 -10.84 42.38 19.50
C GLY A 353 -10.18 43.61 18.86
N ARG A 354 -10.68 44.08 17.71
CA ARG A 354 -10.33 45.42 17.19
C ARG A 354 -10.74 46.52 18.14
N ALA A 355 -11.84 46.34 18.86
CA ALA A 355 -12.24 47.29 19.88
C ALA A 355 -11.38 47.08 21.13
N THR A 356 -10.58 48.08 21.44
CA THR A 356 -9.70 48.14 22.60
C THR A 356 -10.04 49.36 23.45
N MET A 357 -9.74 49.28 24.74
CA MET A 357 -10.02 50.34 25.69
C MET A 357 -8.92 50.39 26.73
N ALA A 358 -8.43 51.57 27.08
CA ALA A 358 -7.59 51.77 28.24
C ALA A 358 -8.40 52.50 29.31
N LEU A 359 -8.40 51.95 30.53
CA LEU A 359 -9.06 52.55 31.69
C LEU A 359 -8.01 53.01 32.69
N ARG A 360 -8.18 54.22 33.22
CA ARG A 360 -7.46 54.67 34.42
C ARG A 360 -8.40 54.52 35.61
N CYS A 361 -8.04 53.61 36.51
CA CYS A 361 -8.82 53.22 37.66
C CYS A 361 -8.14 53.63 38.98
N ASP A 362 -8.90 53.62 40.06
CA ASP A 362 -8.36 53.71 41.41
C ASP A 362 -7.67 52.41 41.84
N TRP A 363 -7.11 52.39 43.05
CA TRP A 363 -6.37 51.25 43.60
C TRP A 363 -7.20 49.97 43.75
N ARG A 364 -8.54 50.02 43.74
CA ARG A 364 -9.38 48.81 43.84
C ARG A 364 -9.22 47.92 42.60
N ALA A 365 -8.88 48.51 41.45
CA ALA A 365 -8.59 47.76 40.22
C ALA A 365 -7.35 46.86 40.31
N LEU A 366 -6.54 46.95 41.37
CA LEU A 366 -5.48 45.98 41.64
C LEU A 366 -6.02 44.58 41.95
N ALA A 367 -7.27 44.45 42.36
CA ALA A 367 -7.91 43.14 42.51
C ALA A 367 -8.24 42.50 41.16
N LEU A 368 -8.29 43.29 40.08
CA LEU A 368 -8.56 42.79 38.73
C LEU A 368 -7.26 42.33 38.08
N MET A 369 -7.18 41.04 37.77
CA MET A 369 -5.99 40.42 37.19
C MET A 369 -6.05 40.39 35.66
N PRO A 370 -4.91 40.47 34.96
CA PRO A 370 -4.85 40.16 33.54
C PRO A 370 -5.46 38.78 33.25
N GLY A 371 -6.21 38.69 32.17
CA GLY A 371 -6.97 37.51 31.76
C GLY A 371 -8.43 37.48 32.22
N LEU A 372 -8.85 38.31 33.20
CA LEU A 372 -10.25 38.43 33.60
C LEU A 372 -11.09 39.07 32.51
N VAL A 373 -12.30 38.55 32.31
CA VAL A 373 -13.33 39.19 31.48
C VAL A 373 -14.26 40.00 32.37
N VAL A 374 -14.39 41.29 32.09
CA VAL A 374 -15.20 42.24 32.88
C VAL A 374 -16.26 42.92 32.03
N SER A 375 -17.34 43.35 32.66
CA SER A 375 -18.22 44.40 32.14
C SER A 375 -17.71 45.76 32.59
N VAL A 376 -17.96 46.78 31.78
CA VAL A 376 -17.63 48.16 32.11
C VAL A 376 -18.94 48.94 32.03
N GLU A 377 -19.27 49.67 33.09
CA GLU A 377 -20.51 50.45 33.19
C GLU A 377 -20.63 51.39 31.98
N ASP A 378 -21.83 51.48 31.40
CA ASP A 378 -22.13 52.24 30.18
C ASP A 378 -21.32 51.88 28.92
N VAL A 379 -20.61 50.74 28.91
CA VAL A 379 -19.89 50.23 27.74
C VAL A 379 -20.40 48.86 27.34
N PRO A 380 -20.99 48.69 26.13
CA PRO A 380 -21.58 47.43 25.74
C PRO A 380 -20.53 46.36 25.41
N GLY A 381 -20.77 45.15 25.90
CA GLY A 381 -19.99 43.96 25.62
C GLY A 381 -19.05 43.56 26.75
N LEU A 382 -18.32 42.47 26.50
CA LEU A 382 -17.37 41.89 27.44
C LEU A 382 -15.95 42.29 27.07
N TRP A 383 -15.14 42.60 28.08
CA TRP A 383 -13.80 43.14 27.91
C TRP A 383 -12.80 42.31 28.70
N ARG A 384 -11.82 41.71 28.03
CA ARG A 384 -10.73 41.01 28.69
C ARG A 384 -9.62 41.98 29.04
N ILE A 385 -9.12 41.94 30.27
CA ILE A 385 -7.95 42.68 30.70
C ILE A 385 -6.71 42.01 30.11
N GLU A 386 -6.00 42.68 29.21
CA GLU A 386 -4.76 42.18 28.60
C GLU A 386 -3.54 42.58 29.44
N GLU A 387 -3.58 43.79 30.03
CA GLU A 387 -2.47 44.35 30.78
C GLU A 387 -2.96 45.19 31.96
N ARG A 388 -2.17 45.18 33.03
CA ARG A 388 -2.37 46.02 34.21
C ARG A 388 -1.05 46.66 34.60
N GLU A 389 -1.05 47.98 34.64
CA GLU A 389 0.09 48.79 35.09
C GLU A 389 -0.30 49.63 36.30
N TRP A 390 0.61 49.81 37.25
CA TRP A 390 0.48 50.83 38.28
C TRP A 390 1.42 51.97 37.93
N GLU A 391 0.86 53.14 37.63
CA GLU A 391 1.63 54.36 37.35
C GLU A 391 1.01 55.57 38.06
N ALA A 392 1.84 56.47 38.59
CA ALA A 392 1.40 57.76 39.12
C ALA A 392 0.21 57.72 40.12
N MET A 393 0.10 56.68 40.95
CA MET A 393 -1.01 56.45 41.91
C MET A 393 -2.38 56.13 41.27
N ALA A 394 -2.39 55.67 40.02
CA ALA A 394 -3.54 55.11 39.34
C ALA A 394 -3.20 53.74 38.73
N VAL A 395 -4.22 52.91 38.56
CA VAL A 395 -4.09 51.61 37.90
C VAL A 395 -4.56 51.76 36.45
N ARG A 396 -3.67 51.53 35.49
CA ARG A 396 -4.03 51.49 34.07
C ARG A 396 -4.38 50.05 33.69
N LEU A 397 -5.58 49.85 33.15
CA LEU A 397 -6.01 48.58 32.57
C LEU A 397 -6.10 48.72 31.06
N SER A 398 -5.42 47.85 30.32
CA SER A 398 -5.60 47.73 28.87
C SER A 398 -6.56 46.57 28.61
N LEU A 399 -7.69 46.86 27.96
CA LEU A 399 -8.74 45.90 27.71
C LEU A 399 -8.95 45.68 26.21
N ARG A 400 -9.32 44.44 25.87
CA ARG A 400 -9.72 44.03 24.53
C ARG A 400 -11.11 43.43 24.57
N ARG A 401 -11.96 43.83 23.63
CA ARG A 401 -13.32 43.28 23.52
C ARG A 401 -13.26 41.81 23.12
N VAL A 402 -14.03 40.96 23.81
CA VAL A 402 -14.16 39.53 23.49
C VAL A 402 -15.54 39.25 22.88
N PRO A 403 -15.68 38.21 22.04
CA PRO A 403 -16.99 37.77 21.57
C PRO A 403 -17.89 37.37 22.76
N GLY A 404 -19.12 37.88 22.78
CA GLY A 404 -20.15 37.40 23.73
C GLY A 404 -20.75 36.06 23.30
N ALA A 405 -21.56 35.45 24.16
CA ALA A 405 -22.33 34.26 23.83
C ALA A 405 -23.31 34.56 22.67
N GLY A 406 -23.11 33.98 21.48
CA GLY A 406 -24.10 34.12 20.40
C GLY A 406 -23.66 33.91 18.96
N GLY A 407 -22.38 33.69 18.67
CA GLY A 407 -21.94 33.36 17.31
C GLY A 407 -22.01 31.86 17.02
N SER A 408 -23.09 31.36 16.41
CA SER A 408 -23.11 29.99 15.86
C SER A 408 -22.33 29.95 14.54
N VAL A 409 -21.30 29.12 14.46
CA VAL A 409 -20.60 28.84 13.19
C VAL A 409 -21.45 27.84 12.39
N PRO A 410 -21.71 28.06 11.09
CA PRO A 410 -22.41 27.07 10.27
C PRO A 410 -21.59 25.77 10.19
N ALA A 411 -22.21 24.62 10.50
CA ALA A 411 -21.66 23.28 10.27
C ALA A 411 -21.65 22.95 8.77
N GLY A 412 -20.73 22.06 8.33
CA GLY A 412 -20.73 21.56 6.94
C GLY A 412 -19.36 21.40 6.28
N ALA A 413 -18.29 21.22 7.04
CA ALA A 413 -17.00 20.84 6.49
C ALA A 413 -16.92 19.31 6.36
N SER A 414 -16.53 18.83 5.17
CA SER A 414 -16.21 17.42 4.97
C SER A 414 -14.70 17.25 4.89
N SER A 415 -14.20 16.16 5.48
CA SER A 415 -12.83 15.70 5.31
C SER A 415 -12.48 15.42 3.83
N GLY A 416 -13.47 15.07 2.99
CA GLY A 416 -13.24 14.51 1.67
C GLY A 416 -12.84 13.02 1.74
N ALA A 417 -12.73 12.36 0.58
CA ALA A 417 -12.42 10.93 0.50
C ALA A 417 -10.93 10.68 0.26
N ILE A 418 -10.42 9.55 0.78
CA ILE A 418 -9.11 9.00 0.43
C ILE A 418 -9.27 7.56 -0.08
N VAL A 419 -8.40 7.15 -1.01
CA VAL A 419 -8.28 5.74 -1.39
C VAL A 419 -7.34 5.07 -0.39
N ARG A 420 -7.89 4.23 0.48
CA ARG A 420 -7.09 3.46 1.44
C ARG A 420 -6.54 2.20 0.77
N PRO A 421 -5.28 1.82 1.03
CA PRO A 421 -4.83 0.47 0.74
C PRO A 421 -5.75 -0.54 1.42
N VAL A 422 -6.14 -1.60 0.71
CA VAL A 422 -7.01 -2.64 1.28
C VAL A 422 -6.24 -3.37 2.38
N ASP A 423 -6.70 -3.21 3.62
CA ASP A 423 -6.19 -3.95 4.77
C ASP A 423 -6.93 -5.29 4.87
N ALA A 424 -6.51 -6.25 4.05
CA ALA A 424 -6.96 -7.64 4.13
C ALA A 424 -5.82 -8.52 4.71
N PRO A 425 -6.15 -9.51 5.55
CA PRO A 425 -5.17 -10.50 5.99
C PRO A 425 -4.62 -11.27 4.78
N HIS A 426 -3.38 -11.73 4.86
CA HIS A 426 -2.82 -12.58 3.81
C HIS A 426 -3.57 -13.92 3.79
N GLY A 427 -4.25 -14.22 2.68
CA GLY A 427 -4.88 -15.54 2.49
C GLY A 427 -3.85 -16.67 2.36
N PRO A 428 -4.27 -17.93 2.59
CA PRO A 428 -3.38 -19.10 2.43
C PRO A 428 -2.98 -19.28 0.97
N THR A 429 -1.77 -19.83 0.78
CA THR A 429 -1.19 -20.14 -0.51
C THR A 429 -1.85 -21.39 -1.11
N VAL A 430 -2.17 -21.33 -2.39
CA VAL A 430 -2.58 -22.45 -3.23
C VAL A 430 -1.49 -22.66 -4.26
N LEU A 431 -0.97 -23.89 -4.33
CA LEU A 431 0.10 -24.27 -5.25
C LEU A 431 -0.42 -25.30 -6.26
N ARG A 432 0.00 -25.16 -7.51
CA ARG A 432 -0.29 -26.10 -8.59
C ARG A 432 0.97 -26.37 -9.41
N LEU A 433 1.18 -27.65 -9.73
CA LEU A 433 2.19 -28.10 -10.70
C LEU A 433 1.45 -28.52 -11.97
N VAL A 434 1.97 -28.09 -13.12
CA VAL A 434 1.42 -28.45 -14.42
C VAL A 434 2.55 -28.87 -15.36
N ASP A 435 2.38 -30.01 -16.01
CA ASP A 435 3.22 -30.47 -17.11
C ASP A 435 2.54 -30.05 -18.41
N ILE A 436 3.19 -29.14 -19.15
CA ILE A 436 2.56 -28.46 -20.27
C ILE A 436 3.36 -28.69 -21.56
N PRO A 437 2.67 -28.80 -22.72
CA PRO A 437 3.32 -28.73 -24.02
C PRO A 437 4.11 -27.42 -24.20
N MET A 438 5.05 -27.41 -25.15
CA MET A 438 5.82 -26.22 -25.49
C MET A 438 4.89 -25.08 -25.95
N LEU A 439 4.84 -24.00 -25.16
CA LEU A 439 3.99 -22.85 -25.44
C LEU A 439 4.62 -21.90 -26.47
N LYS A 440 5.96 -21.80 -26.43
CA LYS A 440 6.79 -20.94 -27.28
C LYS A 440 7.24 -21.67 -28.55
N GLU A 441 7.85 -20.94 -29.47
CA GLU A 441 8.55 -21.56 -30.60
C GLU A 441 9.84 -22.26 -30.13
N GLY A 442 10.20 -23.35 -30.79
CA GLY A 442 11.34 -24.18 -30.45
C GLY A 442 10.96 -25.61 -30.05
N LEU A 443 11.98 -26.40 -29.73
CA LEU A 443 11.84 -27.80 -29.33
C LEU A 443 12.29 -27.97 -27.88
N ALA A 444 11.46 -28.65 -27.10
CA ALA A 444 11.86 -29.10 -25.77
C ALA A 444 12.75 -30.34 -25.88
N SER A 445 13.82 -30.39 -25.11
CA SER A 445 14.69 -31.56 -24.94
C SER A 445 14.60 -32.20 -23.55
N ALA A 446 13.84 -31.58 -22.64
CA ALA A 446 13.49 -32.11 -21.34
C ALA A 446 12.01 -31.78 -21.02
N PRO A 447 11.36 -32.46 -20.05
CA PRO A 447 10.02 -32.12 -19.62
C PRO A 447 9.91 -30.66 -19.16
N LEU A 448 8.80 -30.01 -19.51
CA LEU A 448 8.52 -28.63 -19.12
C LEU A 448 7.43 -28.63 -18.05
N VAL A 449 7.87 -28.50 -16.81
CA VAL A 449 6.99 -28.39 -15.66
C VAL A 449 6.96 -26.94 -15.19
N ALA A 450 5.76 -26.38 -15.07
CA ALA A 450 5.53 -25.07 -14.49
C ALA A 450 4.84 -25.22 -13.12
N ALA A 451 5.11 -24.27 -12.23
CA ALA A 451 4.40 -24.10 -10.98
C ALA A 451 3.66 -22.75 -10.98
N ALA A 452 2.41 -22.79 -10.56
CA ALA A 452 1.58 -21.61 -10.32
C ALA A 452 1.28 -21.51 -8.82
N ALA A 453 1.47 -20.32 -8.26
CA ALA A 453 1.10 -20.04 -6.88
C ALA A 453 0.09 -18.89 -6.83
N SER A 454 -0.86 -19.00 -5.92
CA SER A 454 -1.88 -17.99 -5.69
C SER A 454 -2.40 -18.08 -4.27
N GLY A 455 -3.47 -17.35 -3.95
CA GLY A 455 -4.12 -17.41 -2.65
C GLY A 455 -5.38 -16.56 -2.61
N GLY A 456 -5.96 -16.42 -1.43
CA GLY A 456 -7.16 -15.60 -1.19
C GLY A 456 -6.92 -14.09 -1.34
N ALA A 457 -7.93 -13.28 -1.02
CA ALA A 457 -7.78 -11.83 -0.96
C ALA A 457 -6.61 -11.45 -0.02
N GLY A 458 -5.68 -10.62 -0.49
CA GLY A 458 -4.50 -10.21 0.28
C GLY A 458 -3.22 -11.04 0.06
N TRP A 459 -3.29 -12.20 -0.61
CA TRP A 459 -2.08 -12.97 -0.97
C TRP A 459 -1.17 -12.16 -1.91
N ARG A 460 0.16 -12.32 -1.77
CA ARG A 460 1.17 -11.56 -2.52
C ARG A 460 2.22 -12.45 -3.17
N SER A 461 2.91 -13.25 -2.37
CA SER A 461 3.92 -14.21 -2.83
C SER A 461 4.12 -15.29 -1.78
N ALA A 462 4.83 -16.35 -2.16
CA ALA A 462 5.33 -17.39 -1.26
C ALA A 462 6.77 -17.76 -1.61
N ALA A 463 7.58 -18.14 -0.63
CA ALA A 463 8.86 -18.80 -0.86
C ALA A 463 8.63 -20.23 -1.33
N LEU A 464 9.40 -20.72 -2.30
CA LEU A 464 9.24 -22.02 -2.94
C LEU A 464 10.40 -22.95 -2.64
N PHE A 465 10.08 -24.23 -2.43
CA PHE A 465 11.02 -25.29 -2.10
C PHE A 465 10.74 -26.53 -2.92
N VAL A 466 11.76 -27.10 -3.56
CA VAL A 466 11.68 -28.45 -4.12
C VAL A 466 11.94 -29.44 -2.99
N ILE A 467 11.09 -30.44 -2.87
CA ILE A 467 11.22 -31.50 -1.86
C ILE A 467 11.86 -32.72 -2.51
N GLY A 468 13.05 -33.10 -2.04
CA GLY A 468 13.75 -34.30 -2.50
C GLY A 468 13.07 -35.60 -2.03
N GLU A 469 13.51 -36.74 -2.55
CA GLU A 469 12.93 -38.06 -2.22
C GLU A 469 13.05 -38.40 -0.72
N SER A 470 14.13 -37.94 -0.08
CA SER A 470 14.40 -38.05 1.36
C SER A 470 13.54 -37.13 2.23
N GLY A 471 12.77 -36.22 1.63
CA GLY A 471 12.00 -35.18 2.31
C GLY A 471 12.76 -33.87 2.55
N GLU A 472 14.01 -33.76 2.10
CA GLU A 472 14.79 -32.52 2.21
C GLU A 472 14.18 -31.37 1.40
N ALA A 473 14.05 -30.18 2.01
CA ALA A 473 13.50 -29.00 1.36
C ALA A 473 14.63 -28.09 0.86
N THR A 474 14.76 -27.95 -0.46
CA THR A 474 15.76 -27.08 -1.09
C THR A 474 15.10 -25.80 -1.61
N PRO A 475 15.50 -24.59 -1.14
CA PRO A 475 14.90 -23.34 -1.58
C PRO A 475 15.26 -23.04 -3.04
N ILE A 476 14.25 -22.62 -3.83
CA ILE A 476 14.41 -22.28 -5.25
C ILE A 476 14.02 -20.84 -5.59
N GLY A 477 13.70 -20.02 -4.59
CA GLY A 477 13.33 -18.62 -4.74
C GLY A 477 11.90 -18.33 -4.30
N ARG A 478 11.29 -17.27 -4.85
CA ARG A 478 9.89 -16.91 -4.60
C ARG A 478 9.00 -17.30 -5.78
N SER A 479 7.71 -17.43 -5.52
CA SER A 479 6.70 -17.55 -6.55
C SER A 479 6.72 -16.35 -7.50
N ALA A 480 6.27 -16.59 -8.73
CA ALA A 480 5.85 -15.52 -9.61
C ALA A 480 4.67 -14.72 -9.00
N PRO A 481 4.33 -13.54 -9.57
CA PRO A 481 3.09 -12.85 -9.25
C PRO A 481 1.87 -13.76 -9.31
N ARG A 482 0.87 -13.44 -8.48
CA ARG A 482 -0.34 -14.24 -8.23
C ARG A 482 -0.99 -14.78 -9.50
N ALA A 483 -0.92 -16.09 -9.72
CA ALA A 483 -1.59 -16.75 -10.83
C ALA A 483 -3.12 -16.68 -10.69
N VAL A 484 -3.82 -16.56 -11.83
CA VAL A 484 -5.29 -16.65 -11.87
C VAL A 484 -5.68 -18.12 -11.92
N MET A 485 -6.17 -18.61 -10.78
CA MET A 485 -6.51 -20.02 -10.56
C MET A 485 -7.94 -20.15 -10.06
N GLY A 486 -8.51 -21.34 -10.23
CA GLY A 486 -9.84 -21.68 -9.75
C GLY A 486 -10.20 -23.13 -10.01
N THR A 487 -11.49 -23.40 -10.01
CA THR A 487 -12.06 -24.73 -10.29
C THR A 487 -13.17 -24.62 -11.33
N ALA A 488 -13.13 -25.47 -12.34
CA ALA A 488 -14.24 -25.67 -13.27
C ALA A 488 -15.39 -26.37 -12.55
N GLN A 489 -16.60 -25.84 -12.67
CA GLN A 489 -17.76 -26.31 -11.90
C GLN A 489 -18.44 -27.52 -12.54
N ASP A 490 -18.50 -27.52 -13.87
CA ASP A 490 -19.20 -28.54 -14.66
C ASP A 490 -18.20 -29.24 -15.58
N ALA A 491 -18.39 -30.54 -15.82
CA ALA A 491 -17.61 -31.28 -16.81
C ALA A 491 -17.90 -30.74 -18.22
N LEU A 492 -16.86 -30.29 -18.93
CA LEU A 492 -17.00 -29.80 -20.30
C LEU A 492 -17.22 -30.98 -21.27
N PRO A 493 -18.35 -31.06 -21.98
CA PRO A 493 -18.60 -32.18 -22.90
C PRO A 493 -17.54 -32.23 -24.01
N PRO A 494 -17.31 -33.40 -24.64
CA PRO A 494 -16.44 -33.49 -25.82
C PRO A 494 -16.89 -32.50 -26.92
N GLY A 495 -15.93 -31.74 -27.45
CA GLY A 495 -16.14 -30.72 -28.49
C GLY A 495 -15.38 -31.04 -29.77
N SER A 496 -15.08 -30.01 -30.57
CA SER A 496 -14.22 -30.12 -31.74
C SER A 496 -12.92 -29.31 -31.57
N ALA A 497 -11.80 -29.87 -32.02
CA ALA A 497 -10.54 -29.14 -32.16
C ALA A 497 -10.42 -28.42 -33.52
N THR A 498 -11.35 -28.67 -34.46
CA THR A 498 -11.33 -28.08 -35.81
C THR A 498 -12.23 -26.86 -35.96
N LEU A 499 -13.13 -26.63 -35.01
CA LEU A 499 -14.08 -25.51 -35.00
C LEU A 499 -14.02 -24.79 -33.66
N ILE A 500 -14.43 -23.52 -33.65
CA ILE A 500 -14.68 -22.80 -32.41
C ILE A 500 -15.94 -23.38 -31.79
N ASP A 501 -15.84 -23.82 -30.53
CA ASP A 501 -16.97 -24.32 -29.76
C ASP A 501 -17.77 -23.12 -29.21
N GLU A 502 -18.79 -22.73 -29.96
CA GLU A 502 -19.80 -21.74 -29.58
C GLU A 502 -20.99 -22.37 -28.85
N ARG A 503 -21.03 -23.72 -28.74
CA ARG A 503 -22.16 -24.45 -28.15
C ARG A 503 -21.97 -24.65 -26.66
N HIS A 504 -20.78 -25.08 -26.24
CA HIS A 504 -20.49 -25.37 -24.85
C HIS A 504 -19.82 -24.18 -24.18
N GLY A 505 -20.07 -24.04 -22.88
CA GLY A 505 -19.44 -23.03 -22.04
C GLY A 505 -18.90 -23.65 -20.76
N LEU A 506 -17.79 -23.11 -20.27
CA LEU A 506 -17.12 -23.57 -19.06
C LEU A 506 -17.41 -22.59 -17.92
N ALA A 507 -18.10 -23.05 -16.87
CA ALA A 507 -18.28 -22.25 -15.66
C ALA A 507 -17.09 -22.44 -14.72
N VAL A 508 -16.43 -21.36 -14.31
CA VAL A 508 -15.26 -21.40 -13.42
C VAL A 508 -15.48 -20.52 -12.20
N THR A 509 -15.01 -20.98 -11.05
CA THR A 509 -14.95 -20.20 -9.81
C THR A 509 -13.49 -19.95 -9.46
N LEU A 510 -13.08 -18.69 -9.44
CA LEU A 510 -11.72 -18.27 -9.11
C LEU A 510 -11.47 -18.30 -7.59
N LEU A 511 -10.21 -18.45 -7.20
CA LEU A 511 -9.81 -18.54 -5.79
C LEU A 511 -10.13 -17.29 -4.96
N ALA A 512 -10.30 -16.12 -5.58
CA ALA A 512 -10.80 -14.94 -4.90
C ALA A 512 -11.58 -14.00 -5.82
N GLY A 513 -12.45 -13.18 -5.22
CA GLY A 513 -13.33 -12.27 -5.93
C GLY A 513 -12.66 -11.06 -6.59
N ASP A 514 -11.40 -10.76 -6.24
CA ASP A 514 -10.59 -9.69 -6.85
C ASP A 514 -9.83 -10.16 -8.10
N MET A 515 -9.79 -11.46 -8.37
CA MET A 515 -9.30 -12.00 -9.64
C MET A 515 -10.30 -11.72 -10.76
N ALA A 516 -9.79 -11.49 -11.97
CA ALA A 516 -10.60 -11.23 -13.14
C ALA A 516 -10.14 -12.05 -14.33
N LEU A 517 -11.12 -12.51 -15.11
CA LEU A 517 -10.93 -13.00 -16.47
C LEU A 517 -11.48 -11.96 -17.43
N LEU A 518 -10.73 -11.65 -18.48
CA LEU A 518 -11.10 -10.66 -19.48
C LEU A 518 -11.44 -11.36 -20.80
N SER A 519 -12.44 -10.85 -21.51
CA SER A 519 -12.72 -11.28 -22.87
C SER A 519 -11.57 -10.90 -23.82
N GLY A 520 -11.34 -11.72 -24.84
CA GLY A 520 -10.31 -11.54 -25.85
C GLY A 520 -10.94 -11.33 -27.22
N ASP A 521 -10.38 -10.40 -27.99
CA ASP A 521 -10.69 -10.24 -29.40
C ASP A 521 -9.86 -11.21 -30.27
N GLU A 522 -10.29 -11.39 -31.52
CA GLU A 522 -9.65 -12.33 -32.45
C GLU A 522 -8.13 -12.11 -32.62
N PRO A 523 -7.62 -10.86 -32.76
CA PRO A 523 -6.18 -10.61 -32.80
C PRO A 523 -5.46 -11.03 -31.50
N GLY A 524 -6.05 -10.75 -30.35
CA GLY A 524 -5.50 -11.13 -29.06
C GLY A 524 -5.43 -12.65 -28.89
N LEU A 525 -6.49 -13.37 -29.27
CA LEU A 525 -6.52 -14.83 -29.23
C LEU A 525 -5.46 -15.44 -30.16
N ALA A 526 -5.30 -14.90 -31.37
CA ALA A 526 -4.24 -15.33 -32.31
C ALA A 526 -2.82 -15.14 -31.73
N GLN A 527 -2.64 -14.13 -30.87
CA GLN A 527 -1.39 -13.87 -30.17
C GLN A 527 -1.17 -14.76 -28.93
N GLY A 528 -2.15 -15.56 -28.51
CA GLY A 528 -2.04 -16.46 -27.36
C GLY A 528 -2.75 -15.97 -26.10
N ARG A 529 -3.52 -14.87 -26.16
CA ARG A 529 -4.31 -14.42 -25.00
C ARG A 529 -5.36 -15.46 -24.60
N ASN A 530 -5.78 -15.40 -23.34
CA ASN A 530 -6.84 -16.24 -22.76
C ASN A 530 -6.58 -17.75 -22.88
N LEU A 531 -5.32 -18.17 -22.99
CA LEU A 531 -4.95 -19.58 -22.88
C LEU A 531 -5.12 -20.02 -21.42
N CYS A 532 -5.84 -21.10 -21.19
CA CYS A 532 -6.02 -21.72 -19.90
C CYS A 532 -5.82 -23.22 -19.98
N LEU A 533 -5.48 -23.82 -18.84
CA LEU A 533 -5.51 -25.25 -18.62
C LEU A 533 -6.76 -25.55 -17.79
N ALA A 534 -7.65 -26.39 -18.32
CA ALA A 534 -8.81 -26.94 -17.62
C ALA A 534 -8.64 -28.46 -17.56
N GLY A 535 -8.46 -29.00 -16.35
CA GLY A 535 -8.05 -30.40 -16.19
C GLY A 535 -6.71 -30.66 -16.89
N ARG A 536 -6.75 -31.41 -18.00
CA ARG A 536 -5.57 -31.71 -18.84
C ARG A 536 -5.65 -31.13 -20.26
N GLU A 537 -6.65 -30.30 -20.53
CA GLU A 537 -6.85 -29.68 -21.84
C GLU A 537 -6.39 -28.23 -21.84
N LEU A 538 -5.64 -27.83 -22.87
CA LEU A 538 -5.36 -26.43 -23.16
C LEU A 538 -6.48 -25.85 -24.02
N ILE A 539 -7.14 -24.83 -23.48
CA ILE A 539 -8.29 -24.15 -24.08
C ILE A 539 -7.98 -22.66 -24.22
N GLN A 540 -8.45 -22.01 -25.28
CA GLN A 540 -8.59 -20.55 -25.31
C GLN A 540 -10.07 -20.16 -25.28
N PHE A 541 -10.42 -19.08 -24.59
CA PHE A 541 -11.79 -18.57 -24.56
C PHE A 541 -11.89 -17.14 -25.09
N ALA A 542 -12.89 -16.87 -25.91
CA ALA A 542 -13.15 -15.54 -26.45
C ALA A 542 -13.89 -14.64 -25.45
N ARG A 543 -14.89 -15.16 -24.75
CA ARG A 543 -15.77 -14.36 -23.87
C ARG A 543 -15.69 -14.88 -22.44
N ALA A 544 -15.50 -13.97 -21.50
CA ALA A 544 -15.58 -14.23 -20.07
C ALA A 544 -16.68 -13.36 -19.45
N GLU A 545 -17.83 -13.97 -19.17
CA GLU A 545 -18.98 -13.29 -18.55
C GLU A 545 -18.97 -13.54 -17.04
N ARG A 546 -18.97 -12.48 -16.23
CA ARG A 546 -19.03 -12.60 -14.78
C ARG A 546 -20.46 -12.90 -14.33
N ILE A 547 -20.69 -14.10 -13.80
CA ILE A 547 -22.00 -14.59 -13.37
C ILE A 547 -22.16 -14.60 -11.83
N GLY A 548 -21.13 -14.18 -11.08
CA GLY A 548 -21.15 -14.09 -9.63
C GLY A 548 -19.84 -13.53 -9.06
N ALA A 549 -19.73 -13.46 -7.72
CA ALA A 549 -18.49 -13.07 -7.06
C ALA A 549 -17.37 -14.09 -7.34
N GLY A 550 -16.38 -13.71 -8.15
CA GLY A 550 -15.30 -14.61 -8.58
C GLY A 550 -15.74 -15.74 -9.52
N ARG A 551 -16.99 -15.74 -10.01
CA ARG A 551 -17.53 -16.79 -10.87
C ARG A 551 -17.74 -16.27 -12.29
N TYR A 552 -17.24 -17.03 -13.28
CA TYR A 552 -17.28 -16.67 -14.69
C TYR A 552 -17.85 -17.80 -15.54
N ARG A 553 -18.53 -17.45 -16.63
CA ARG A 553 -18.86 -18.35 -17.73
C ARG A 553 -17.99 -18.01 -18.93
N LEU A 554 -17.22 -18.99 -19.40
CA LEU A 554 -16.35 -18.89 -20.56
C LEU A 554 -17.05 -19.47 -21.78
N SER A 555 -16.99 -18.78 -22.92
CA SER A 555 -17.60 -19.23 -24.19
C SER A 555 -16.77 -18.80 -25.41
N GLY A 556 -17.09 -19.36 -26.57
CA GLY A 556 -16.28 -19.23 -27.79
C GLY A 556 -14.93 -19.93 -27.60
N LEU A 557 -14.99 -21.22 -27.26
CA LEU A 557 -13.83 -22.00 -26.81
C LEU A 557 -13.06 -22.57 -28.02
N ARG A 558 -11.74 -22.44 -28.02
CA ARG A 558 -10.83 -23.17 -28.93
C ARG A 558 -10.20 -24.29 -28.16
N ARG A 559 -10.48 -25.51 -28.58
CA ARG A 559 -10.26 -26.73 -27.80
C ARG A 559 -9.10 -27.55 -28.33
N GLY A 560 -8.54 -28.39 -27.46
CA GLY A 560 -7.48 -29.34 -27.75
C GLY A 560 -6.18 -28.70 -28.24
N LEU A 561 -5.90 -27.46 -27.82
CA LEU A 561 -4.76 -26.71 -28.33
C LEU A 561 -3.45 -27.41 -27.98
N ARG A 562 -2.44 -27.26 -28.84
CA ARG A 562 -1.09 -27.82 -28.64
C ARG A 562 -1.07 -29.35 -28.44
N GLY A 563 -1.97 -30.09 -29.10
CA GLY A 563 -1.97 -31.56 -29.05
C GLY A 563 -2.70 -32.17 -27.85
N THR A 564 -3.60 -31.41 -27.22
CA THR A 564 -4.35 -31.82 -26.04
C THR A 564 -5.77 -32.31 -26.37
N GLU A 565 -6.08 -32.60 -27.64
CA GLU A 565 -7.42 -33.03 -28.09
C GLU A 565 -7.92 -34.29 -27.37
N TRP A 566 -7.01 -35.18 -27.00
CA TRP A 566 -7.31 -36.40 -26.24
C TRP A 566 -7.93 -36.10 -24.86
N ALA A 567 -7.59 -34.95 -24.25
CA ALA A 567 -8.08 -34.58 -22.93
C ALA A 567 -9.54 -34.12 -22.95
N MET A 568 -10.09 -33.83 -24.13
CA MET A 568 -11.47 -33.38 -24.30
C MET A 568 -12.51 -34.41 -23.82
N ALA A 569 -12.13 -35.68 -23.77
CA ALA A 569 -12.97 -36.78 -23.28
C ALA A 569 -12.78 -37.08 -21.78
N THR A 570 -11.92 -36.32 -21.08
CA THR A 570 -11.50 -36.60 -19.69
C THR A 570 -11.97 -35.57 -18.67
N HIS A 571 -12.79 -34.59 -19.08
CA HIS A 571 -13.25 -33.54 -18.17
C HIS A 571 -14.19 -34.08 -17.10
N GLU A 572 -13.98 -33.60 -15.89
CA GLU A 572 -14.81 -33.88 -14.73
C GLU A 572 -15.24 -32.57 -14.04
N ALA A 573 -16.35 -32.62 -13.32
CA ALA A 573 -16.77 -31.48 -12.51
C ALA A 573 -15.81 -31.29 -11.33
N GLY A 574 -15.43 -30.04 -11.04
CA GLY A 574 -14.53 -29.69 -9.94
C GLY A 574 -13.05 -29.74 -10.31
N GLU A 575 -12.68 -29.96 -11.57
CA GLU A 575 -11.29 -29.97 -12.00
C GLU A 575 -10.60 -28.61 -11.89
N ASP A 576 -9.27 -28.63 -11.80
CA ASP A 576 -8.47 -27.42 -11.69
C ASP A 576 -8.56 -26.55 -12.95
N PHE A 577 -8.62 -25.24 -12.72
CA PHE A 577 -8.53 -24.21 -13.75
C PHE A 577 -7.32 -23.31 -13.48
N LEU A 578 -6.49 -23.13 -14.49
CA LEU A 578 -5.33 -22.23 -14.46
C LEU A 578 -5.30 -21.38 -15.72
N LEU A 579 -5.32 -20.05 -15.57
CA LEU A 579 -4.99 -19.16 -16.69
C LEU A 579 -3.47 -19.19 -16.92
N ILE A 580 -3.06 -19.45 -18.15
CA ILE A 580 -1.66 -19.55 -18.54
C ILE A 580 -1.15 -18.17 -18.91
N GLU A 581 -0.45 -17.55 -17.97
CA GLU A 581 0.27 -16.29 -18.15
C GLU A 581 1.73 -16.54 -17.77
N GLU A 582 2.65 -16.42 -18.73
CA GLU A 582 4.04 -16.80 -18.54
C GLU A 582 4.70 -16.08 -17.35
N GLU A 583 4.41 -14.78 -17.19
CA GLU A 583 4.91 -13.97 -16.08
C GLU A 583 4.42 -14.41 -14.70
N ARG A 584 3.41 -15.28 -14.64
CA ARG A 584 2.79 -15.81 -13.40
C ARG A 584 3.14 -17.27 -13.13
N LEU A 585 4.02 -17.84 -13.95
CA LEU A 585 4.50 -19.21 -13.82
C LEU A 585 6.00 -19.19 -13.51
N VAL A 586 6.44 -20.19 -12.75
CA VAL A 586 7.86 -20.47 -12.57
C VAL A 586 8.17 -21.88 -13.05
N GLU A 587 9.38 -22.10 -13.55
CA GLU A 587 9.86 -23.44 -13.91
C GLU A 587 10.70 -23.99 -12.75
N PRO A 588 10.11 -24.73 -11.78
CA PRO A 588 10.80 -25.11 -10.55
C PRO A 588 12.06 -25.94 -10.79
N LEU A 589 12.04 -26.83 -11.78
CA LEU A 589 13.20 -27.65 -12.14
C LEU A 589 14.34 -26.81 -12.71
N ALA A 590 14.02 -25.82 -13.56
CA ALA A 590 15.01 -24.90 -14.11
C ALA A 590 15.66 -24.05 -13.00
N LEU A 591 14.86 -23.56 -12.04
CA LEU A 591 15.36 -22.81 -10.87
C LEU A 591 16.19 -23.67 -9.93
N ALA A 592 15.81 -24.94 -9.73
CA ALA A 592 16.58 -25.93 -9.00
C ALA A 592 17.87 -26.36 -9.74
N GLY A 593 18.01 -26.04 -11.03
CA GLY A 593 19.10 -26.51 -11.87
C GLY A 593 19.08 -28.02 -12.12
N THR A 594 17.89 -28.64 -12.03
CA THR A 594 17.68 -30.08 -12.25
C THR A 594 16.78 -30.30 -13.48
N GLN A 595 16.72 -31.55 -13.94
CA GLN A 595 15.77 -31.98 -14.95
C GLN A 595 14.99 -33.18 -14.39
N ALA A 596 13.72 -33.27 -14.76
CA ALA A 596 12.92 -34.44 -14.43
C ALA A 596 12.94 -35.43 -15.60
N GLU A 597 12.93 -36.71 -15.27
CA GLU A 597 12.67 -37.78 -16.23
C GLU A 597 11.16 -38.04 -16.29
N PRO A 598 10.59 -38.34 -17.48
CA PRO A 598 9.23 -38.84 -17.57
C PRO A 598 9.01 -40.04 -16.63
N GLY A 599 7.96 -39.98 -15.82
CA GLY A 599 7.61 -40.95 -14.78
C GLY A 599 8.07 -40.57 -13.37
N SER A 600 8.96 -39.58 -13.20
CA SER A 600 9.41 -39.17 -11.87
C SER A 600 8.34 -38.37 -11.11
N LEU A 601 8.40 -38.39 -9.78
CA LEU A 601 7.52 -37.59 -8.92
C LEU A 601 8.21 -36.27 -8.55
N LEU A 602 7.61 -35.14 -8.94
CA LEU A 602 8.02 -33.83 -8.47
C LEU A 602 7.16 -33.43 -7.27
N ARG A 603 7.81 -32.97 -6.20
CA ARG A 603 7.17 -32.39 -5.02
C ARG A 603 7.65 -30.96 -4.81
N LEU A 604 6.72 -30.04 -4.68
CA LEU A 604 6.99 -28.62 -4.45
C LEU A 604 6.22 -28.17 -3.20
N SER A 605 6.87 -27.42 -2.31
CA SER A 605 6.26 -26.79 -1.14
C SER A 605 6.35 -25.28 -1.27
N ALA A 606 5.36 -24.57 -0.73
CA ALA A 606 5.38 -23.12 -0.62
C ALA A 606 5.25 -22.67 0.85
N ILE A 607 5.80 -21.51 1.18
CA ILE A 607 5.65 -20.85 2.48
C ILE A 607 5.31 -19.38 2.23
N GLY A 608 4.07 -18.99 2.49
CA GLY A 608 3.58 -17.62 2.46
C GLY A 608 3.18 -17.11 3.85
N ILE A 609 3.06 -15.79 4.00
CA ILE A 609 2.74 -15.11 5.27
C ILE A 609 1.42 -15.62 5.88
N GLY A 610 0.44 -15.97 5.04
CA GLY A 610 -0.87 -16.44 5.45
C GLY A 610 -0.98 -17.94 5.74
N ASP A 611 0.13 -18.69 5.63
CA ASP A 611 0.10 -20.15 5.73
C ASP A 611 0.28 -20.63 7.18
N VAL A 612 -0.66 -21.45 7.63
CA VAL A 612 -0.53 -22.16 8.92
C VAL A 612 0.35 -23.40 8.78
N GLU A 613 0.18 -24.12 7.66
CA GLU A 613 1.03 -25.23 7.25
C GLU A 613 1.50 -25.00 5.80
N PRO A 614 2.76 -25.34 5.44
CA PRO A 614 3.25 -25.19 4.08
C PRO A 614 2.44 -26.02 3.08
N PRO A 615 1.71 -25.41 2.12
CA PRO A 615 1.03 -26.19 1.09
C PRO A 615 2.03 -26.88 0.18
N GLN A 616 1.69 -28.12 -0.19
CA GLN A 616 2.49 -28.93 -1.10
C GLN A 616 1.69 -29.28 -2.36
N ALA A 617 2.39 -29.31 -3.49
CA ALA A 617 1.91 -29.83 -4.75
C ALA A 617 2.80 -31.02 -5.16
N VAL A 618 2.17 -32.11 -5.59
CA VAL A 618 2.85 -33.32 -6.04
C VAL A 618 2.32 -33.70 -7.41
N MET A 619 3.21 -34.02 -8.35
CA MET A 619 2.85 -34.39 -9.71
C MET A 619 3.81 -35.45 -10.26
N ALA A 620 3.27 -36.44 -10.98
CA ALA A 620 4.06 -37.32 -11.82
C ALA A 620 4.36 -36.61 -13.14
N VAL A 621 5.64 -36.47 -13.48
CA VAL A 621 6.07 -35.81 -14.72
C VAL A 621 5.77 -36.74 -15.89
N THR A 622 5.01 -36.29 -16.87
CA THR A 622 4.60 -37.07 -18.04
C THR A 622 5.41 -36.76 -19.29
N GLY A 623 6.03 -35.58 -19.37
CA GLY A 623 6.81 -35.13 -20.51
C GLY A 623 5.94 -34.62 -21.66
N GLU A 624 4.91 -33.81 -21.39
CA GLU A 624 3.96 -33.35 -22.43
C GLU A 624 4.67 -32.58 -23.57
N ALA A 625 5.70 -31.78 -23.24
CA ALA A 625 6.49 -31.06 -24.24
C ALA A 625 7.38 -31.96 -25.13
N LEU A 626 7.61 -33.22 -24.73
CA LEU A 626 8.45 -34.18 -25.45
C LEU A 626 7.64 -35.10 -26.39
N MET A 627 6.33 -35.21 -26.16
CA MET A 627 5.47 -36.11 -26.93
C MET A 627 5.04 -35.47 -28.26
N PRO A 628 5.24 -36.14 -29.40
CA PRO A 628 4.65 -35.70 -30.65
C PRO A 628 3.11 -35.72 -30.59
N PRO A 629 2.43 -34.73 -31.20
CA PRO A 629 0.97 -34.75 -31.34
C PRO A 629 0.50 -35.96 -32.18
N SER A 630 -0.74 -36.39 -31.96
CA SER A 630 -1.31 -37.52 -32.71
C SER A 630 -1.47 -37.22 -34.20
N PRO A 631 -1.13 -38.13 -35.11
CA PRO A 631 -1.42 -37.98 -36.55
C PRO A 631 -2.90 -37.69 -36.81
N VAL A 632 -3.20 -36.92 -37.86
CA VAL A 632 -4.56 -36.50 -38.23
C VAL A 632 -4.91 -36.88 -39.67
N HIS A 633 -6.17 -36.67 -40.07
CA HIS A 633 -6.67 -37.00 -41.41
C HIS A 633 -6.39 -38.45 -41.83
N LEU A 634 -6.52 -39.38 -40.87
CA LEU A 634 -6.45 -40.80 -41.18
C LEU A 634 -7.54 -41.13 -42.20
N HIS A 635 -7.14 -41.80 -43.26
CA HIS A 635 -8.02 -42.27 -44.30
C HIS A 635 -7.59 -43.69 -44.69
N ALA A 636 -8.56 -44.49 -45.10
CA ALA A 636 -8.32 -45.85 -45.54
C ALA A 636 -9.05 -46.07 -46.87
N GLN A 637 -8.35 -46.68 -47.82
CA GLN A 637 -8.88 -47.04 -49.12
C GLN A 637 -8.56 -48.50 -49.42
N ALA A 638 -9.55 -49.26 -49.88
CA ALA A 638 -9.33 -50.63 -50.33
C ALA A 638 -8.32 -50.65 -51.49
N ASP A 639 -7.34 -51.56 -51.43
CA ASP A 639 -6.26 -51.65 -52.43
C ASP A 639 -6.65 -52.40 -53.71
N GLY A 640 -7.86 -53.00 -53.74
CA GLY A 640 -8.36 -53.81 -54.84
C GLY A 640 -7.86 -55.27 -54.87
N ALA A 641 -6.98 -55.65 -53.94
CA ALA A 641 -6.41 -56.98 -53.76
C ALA A 641 -6.84 -57.65 -52.43
N GLY A 642 -7.89 -57.11 -51.78
CA GLY A 642 -8.39 -57.60 -50.49
C GLY A 642 -7.70 -57.02 -49.27
N GLY A 643 -6.88 -55.97 -49.43
CA GLY A 643 -6.25 -55.22 -48.35
C GLY A 643 -6.68 -53.75 -48.32
N TRP A 644 -6.02 -52.99 -47.45
CA TRP A 644 -6.28 -51.57 -47.22
C TRP A 644 -5.00 -50.75 -47.24
N THR A 645 -5.00 -49.66 -47.99
CA THR A 645 -4.00 -48.60 -47.90
C THR A 645 -4.49 -47.55 -46.90
N ILE A 646 -3.72 -47.34 -45.84
CA ILE A 646 -4.06 -46.41 -44.76
C ILE A 646 -3.05 -45.27 -44.82
N GLY A 647 -3.54 -44.03 -44.94
CA GLY A 647 -2.71 -42.83 -44.99
C GLY A 647 -3.10 -41.85 -43.89
N TRP A 648 -2.17 -40.97 -43.52
CA TRP A 648 -2.39 -39.93 -42.51
C TRP A 648 -1.56 -38.68 -42.80
N THR A 649 -1.81 -37.61 -42.05
CA THR A 649 -1.03 -36.37 -42.09
C THR A 649 -0.21 -36.23 -40.81
N ARG A 650 1.10 -36.03 -40.98
CA ARG A 650 2.05 -35.76 -39.90
C ARG A 650 1.66 -34.48 -39.17
N ARG A 651 1.91 -34.44 -37.86
CA ARG A 651 1.92 -33.20 -37.08
C ARG A 651 3.29 -33.01 -36.45
N SER A 652 3.58 -31.78 -36.05
CA SER A 652 4.84 -31.45 -35.39
C SER A 652 4.57 -30.74 -34.07
N ARG A 653 5.39 -31.05 -33.06
CA ARG A 653 5.42 -30.27 -31.81
C ARG A 653 6.21 -28.97 -31.93
N ASN A 654 6.78 -28.71 -33.13
CA ASN A 654 7.42 -27.46 -33.48
C ASN A 654 6.66 -26.78 -34.64
N GLY A 655 6.47 -25.47 -34.55
CA GLY A 655 5.75 -24.73 -35.60
C GLY A 655 4.23 -24.85 -35.50
N TRP A 656 3.67 -24.63 -34.32
CA TRP A 656 2.21 -24.60 -34.10
C TRP A 656 1.47 -23.47 -34.83
N ARG A 657 2.20 -22.52 -35.42
CA ARG A 657 1.68 -21.46 -36.28
C ARG A 657 2.11 -21.71 -37.72
N TRP A 658 1.16 -21.60 -38.64
CA TRP A 658 1.45 -21.72 -40.06
C TRP A 658 1.83 -20.36 -40.64
N LEU A 659 3.13 -20.08 -40.73
CA LEU A 659 3.64 -18.73 -41.04
C LEU A 659 3.92 -18.48 -42.53
N SER A 660 4.27 -19.50 -43.32
CA SER A 660 4.91 -19.31 -44.63
C SER A 660 4.34 -20.17 -45.77
N GLY A 661 3.22 -20.86 -45.57
CA GLY A 661 2.60 -21.73 -46.58
C GLY A 661 3.39 -23.01 -46.92
N SER A 662 4.59 -23.17 -46.37
CA SER A 662 5.36 -24.41 -46.37
C SER A 662 4.88 -25.36 -45.28
N ASP A 663 5.20 -26.66 -45.40
CA ASP A 663 4.89 -27.64 -44.35
C ASP A 663 5.64 -27.33 -43.04
N THR A 664 5.12 -27.82 -41.92
CA THR A 664 5.71 -27.69 -40.60
C THR A 664 7.03 -28.47 -40.50
N PRO A 665 8.04 -27.96 -39.76
CA PRO A 665 9.29 -28.70 -39.52
C PRO A 665 9.03 -30.09 -38.93
N LEU A 666 9.91 -31.05 -39.19
CA LEU A 666 9.79 -32.41 -38.65
C LEU A 666 9.69 -32.41 -37.11
N GLY A 667 10.55 -31.64 -36.45
CA GLY A 667 10.58 -31.53 -34.99
C GLY A 667 11.20 -32.73 -34.26
N GLU A 668 11.66 -33.73 -35.01
CA GLU A 668 12.26 -34.98 -34.53
C GLU A 668 13.47 -35.35 -35.40
N GLU A 669 14.34 -36.25 -34.93
CA GLU A 669 15.52 -36.70 -35.68
C GLU A 669 15.18 -37.52 -36.94
N ARG A 670 14.04 -38.22 -36.91
CA ARG A 670 13.56 -39.06 -38.01
C ARG A 670 12.03 -39.05 -38.06
N GLU A 671 11.49 -39.21 -39.26
CA GLU A 671 10.07 -39.48 -39.45
C GLU A 671 9.83 -40.99 -39.31
N LEU A 672 9.12 -41.40 -38.25
CA LEU A 672 8.82 -42.79 -37.96
C LEU A 672 7.45 -42.91 -37.30
N TYR A 673 6.69 -43.92 -37.68
CA TYR A 673 5.36 -44.20 -37.14
C TYR A 673 5.25 -45.64 -36.66
N ALA A 674 4.66 -45.83 -35.48
CA ALA A 674 4.23 -47.11 -34.96
C ALA A 674 2.74 -47.30 -35.28
N VAL A 675 2.42 -48.36 -36.00
CA VAL A 675 1.06 -48.74 -36.38
C VAL A 675 0.65 -49.97 -35.58
N ALA A 676 -0.52 -49.92 -34.96
CA ALA A 676 -1.13 -51.04 -34.28
C ALA A 676 -2.53 -51.31 -34.83
N VAL A 677 -2.78 -52.55 -35.27
CA VAL A 677 -4.13 -53.00 -35.59
C VAL A 677 -4.73 -53.60 -34.32
N MET A 678 -5.95 -53.20 -34.00
CA MET A 678 -6.64 -53.52 -32.76
C MET A 678 -7.97 -54.23 -33.07
N ASP A 679 -8.22 -55.34 -32.38
CA ASP A 679 -9.55 -55.95 -32.26
C ASP A 679 -10.09 -55.67 -30.85
N GLY A 680 -11.04 -54.75 -30.74
CA GLY A 680 -11.46 -54.21 -29.44
C GLY A 680 -10.30 -53.54 -28.69
N ALA A 681 -9.82 -54.19 -27.62
CA ALA A 681 -8.69 -53.75 -26.82
C ALA A 681 -7.39 -54.56 -27.08
N ALA A 682 -7.47 -55.63 -27.86
CA ALA A 682 -6.33 -56.50 -28.14
C ALA A 682 -5.55 -55.98 -29.36
N ILE A 683 -4.22 -55.90 -29.24
CA ILE A 683 -3.33 -55.62 -30.38
C ILE A 683 -3.18 -56.90 -31.18
N VAL A 684 -3.64 -56.91 -32.43
CA VAL A 684 -3.51 -58.06 -33.34
C VAL A 684 -2.25 -57.97 -34.20
N ARG A 685 -1.83 -56.76 -34.57
CA ARG A 685 -0.59 -56.54 -35.34
C ARG A 685 0.10 -55.26 -34.92
N ARG A 686 1.44 -55.30 -34.98
CA ARG A 686 2.31 -54.12 -34.90
C ARG A 686 3.13 -54.00 -36.18
N ALA A 687 3.27 -52.78 -36.68
CA ALA A 687 4.12 -52.44 -37.80
C ALA A 687 4.79 -51.10 -37.57
N GLU A 688 5.89 -50.85 -38.28
CA GLU A 688 6.56 -49.55 -38.32
C GLU A 688 6.70 -49.09 -39.77
N THR A 689 6.62 -47.78 -39.99
CA THR A 689 6.80 -47.16 -41.31
C THR A 689 7.51 -45.81 -41.16
N ASP A 690 8.39 -45.48 -42.08
CA ASP A 690 9.10 -44.20 -42.19
C ASP A 690 8.39 -43.20 -43.12
N ALA A 691 7.22 -43.58 -43.63
CA ALA A 691 6.36 -42.74 -44.46
C ALA A 691 4.97 -42.58 -43.82
N PRO A 692 4.22 -41.51 -44.15
CA PRO A 692 2.88 -41.25 -43.62
C PRO A 692 1.78 -42.13 -44.25
N GLY A 693 2.07 -43.43 -44.38
CA GLY A 693 1.16 -44.44 -44.89
C GLY A 693 1.65 -45.86 -44.63
N TRP A 694 0.70 -46.78 -44.56
CA TRP A 694 0.94 -48.20 -44.37
C TRP A 694 -0.14 -49.03 -45.07
N THR A 695 0.26 -50.15 -45.68
CA THR A 695 -0.67 -51.08 -46.34
C THR A 695 -0.89 -52.30 -45.46
N TYR A 696 -2.15 -52.51 -45.06
CA TYR A 696 -2.60 -53.75 -44.44
C TYR A 696 -3.05 -54.71 -45.53
N ALA A 697 -2.10 -55.47 -46.08
CA ALA A 697 -2.35 -56.33 -47.24
C ALA A 697 -3.33 -57.46 -46.92
N GLY A 698 -4.06 -57.96 -47.92
CA GLY A 698 -5.01 -59.06 -47.75
C GLY A 698 -4.41 -60.34 -47.13
N THR A 699 -3.12 -60.61 -47.40
CA THR A 699 -2.39 -61.70 -46.76
C THR A 699 -2.18 -61.47 -45.27
N MET A 700 -1.89 -60.23 -44.86
CA MET A 700 -1.75 -59.88 -43.43
C MET A 700 -3.09 -59.98 -42.70
N ILE A 701 -4.19 -59.59 -43.33
CA ILE A 701 -5.55 -59.73 -42.78
C ILE A 701 -5.90 -61.20 -42.55
N ALA A 702 -5.54 -62.07 -43.50
CA ALA A 702 -5.75 -63.51 -43.38
C ALA A 702 -4.86 -64.12 -42.28
N ASP A 703 -3.58 -63.72 -42.20
CA ASP A 703 -2.66 -64.17 -41.16
C ASP A 703 -3.12 -63.74 -39.76
N ASP A 704 -3.76 -62.57 -39.65
CA ASP A 704 -4.28 -62.03 -38.39
C ASP A 704 -5.68 -62.56 -38.02
N ASP A 705 -6.32 -63.37 -38.88
CA ASP A 705 -7.70 -63.88 -38.73
C ASP A 705 -8.77 -62.77 -38.58
N MET A 706 -8.57 -61.65 -39.31
CA MET A 706 -9.42 -60.46 -39.19
C MET A 706 -10.46 -60.29 -40.31
N ALA A 707 -10.49 -61.19 -41.30
CA ALA A 707 -11.42 -61.08 -42.42
C ALA A 707 -12.90 -61.04 -41.97
N GLY A 708 -13.67 -60.07 -42.49
CA GLY A 708 -15.06 -59.81 -42.13
C GLY A 708 -15.26 -59.04 -40.83
N ARG A 709 -14.20 -58.56 -40.16
CA ARG A 709 -14.27 -57.89 -38.86
C ARG A 709 -14.03 -56.39 -38.99
N THR A 710 -14.55 -55.61 -38.03
CA THR A 710 -14.18 -54.20 -37.90
C THR A 710 -13.03 -54.07 -36.92
N VAL A 711 -11.88 -53.61 -37.41
CA VAL A 711 -10.67 -53.37 -36.61
C VAL A 711 -10.40 -51.88 -36.49
N ALA A 712 -9.71 -51.48 -35.41
CA ALA A 712 -9.18 -50.14 -35.30
C ALA A 712 -7.71 -50.11 -35.68
N VAL A 713 -7.31 -49.17 -36.52
CA VAL A 713 -5.89 -48.92 -36.78
C VAL A 713 -5.48 -47.68 -35.99
N GLU A 714 -4.57 -47.87 -35.04
CA GLU A 714 -3.93 -46.81 -34.28
C GLU A 714 -2.56 -46.48 -34.88
N VAL A 715 -2.31 -45.20 -35.13
CA VAL A 715 -1.04 -44.69 -35.66
C VAL A 715 -0.45 -43.69 -34.69
N ARG A 716 0.79 -43.91 -34.27
CA ARG A 716 1.54 -43.02 -33.37
C ARG A 716 2.81 -42.58 -34.06
N GLN A 717 3.10 -41.28 -34.03
CA GLN A 717 4.43 -40.81 -34.39
C GLN A 717 5.43 -41.18 -33.30
N VAL A 718 6.56 -41.76 -33.67
CA VAL A 718 7.64 -42.11 -32.76
C VAL A 718 8.62 -40.94 -32.72
N GLY A 719 8.58 -40.16 -31.64
CA GLY A 719 9.47 -39.03 -31.44
C GLY A 719 10.84 -39.45 -30.90
N THR A 720 11.75 -38.48 -30.83
CA THR A 720 13.12 -38.65 -30.34
C THR A 720 13.17 -39.07 -28.88
N PHE A 721 12.28 -38.48 -28.06
CA PHE A 721 12.26 -38.68 -26.60
C PHE A 721 11.05 -39.50 -26.12
N ALA A 722 9.95 -39.51 -26.88
CA ALA A 722 8.73 -40.20 -26.49
C ALA A 722 7.88 -40.59 -27.71
N THR A 723 7.12 -41.67 -27.59
CA THR A 723 6.09 -42.04 -28.57
C THR A 723 4.85 -41.17 -28.36
N GLY A 724 4.33 -40.60 -29.45
CA GLY A 724 3.16 -39.74 -29.42
C GLY A 724 1.84 -40.47 -29.15
N ARG A 725 0.77 -39.68 -29.09
CA ARG A 725 -0.60 -40.19 -28.94
C ARG A 725 -1.12 -40.81 -30.26
N ALA A 726 -2.07 -41.73 -30.17
CA ALA A 726 -2.61 -42.40 -31.34
C ALA A 726 -3.63 -41.53 -32.07
N GLY A 727 -3.48 -41.41 -33.38
CA GLY A 727 -4.60 -41.19 -34.29
C GLY A 727 -5.28 -42.55 -34.57
N ARG A 728 -6.60 -42.58 -34.69
CA ARG A 728 -7.37 -43.82 -34.82
C ARG A 728 -8.36 -43.76 -35.98
N ILE A 729 -8.44 -44.83 -36.76
CA ILE A 729 -9.47 -45.05 -37.78
C ILE A 729 -10.07 -46.45 -37.63
N MET A 730 -11.37 -46.58 -37.89
CA MET A 730 -12.05 -47.88 -37.96
C MET A 730 -12.14 -48.32 -39.41
N ILE A 731 -11.74 -49.56 -39.69
CA ILE A 731 -11.88 -50.18 -41.01
C ILE A 731 -12.59 -51.52 -40.88
N SER A 732 -13.43 -51.86 -41.87
CA SER A 732 -14.03 -53.18 -41.99
C SER A 732 -13.24 -53.98 -43.01
N VAL A 733 -12.49 -54.96 -42.53
CA VAL A 733 -11.55 -55.79 -43.30
C VAL A 733 -12.19 -57.08 -43.77
#